data_AF-A0A553I1R2-F1
#
_entry.id   AF-A0A553I1R2-F1
#
_cell.length_a   1.000
_cell.length_b   1.000
_cell.length_c   1.000
_cell.angle_alpha   90.00
_cell.angle_beta   90.00
_cell.angle_gamma   90.00
#
_symmetry.space_group_name_H-M   'P 1'
#
loop_
_entity.id
_entity.type
_entity.pdbx_description
1 polymer ?
#
loop_
_entity_poly.entity_id
_entity_poly.type
_entity_poly.pdbx_seq_one_letter_code
_entity_poly.pdbx_strand_id
1 'polypeptide(L)'
;MEEAASPKGPSERLKDLTDRVDDLEAVYKAKISCKLPTSDDLHLLRTYTETVHAMELIREESSKDDAVLELKPDLDRLFKRVMILLDRAAGYVNHMREMFTPVHKELLKLVLRINKTSGISNDGLTEHQIEMGNLLMKIRPDNEEAWEDDGQDLKRNRKFERIYKEFCNLKRDVRIARTRHELYAMRSWQLLQSAFRELEIPVIEITPHDNFFDNDIRWTCVDYPYGSHEYLYGKDGRPGMVGLKDQLGGDSTEAEREIGYVMLESDGTTEKVPIGTPIEESKKQDKEKNPPNNKRNPTDDAVSSKSKKPRIGWSGGGYTMNIVNAAADIEDCLRDSKFTSMQEEEDVDRPGSERLQTPMVETRRTTLVSYHEDLLSIVDQVYKRRFGLPVSRSKLPQTAAARGAWLTRANKELVSAREEVNSFINSATTPAKAKKLRLAAYKLKLVRAMYTVGLLSGNPAASAKEIQEGLIGRLDDWILHEEAWNVAEKTILGRSAITQETFDIINSQIEERDANIARWKELRDEVEKGPGGYDDEPAAGLDIFITNNNNPLPLDEQDEGQGEYEFGEDEINADDDLEDKKPDDTEMTDISDKDPVAKKAKEPEDPYDNVLTDQEIKNGQILLHNVLFSKEPDAGPYLLDWEEEDRRHAWYTKAAQAELAGKPPPPGNHLPMTDIFEAGGPPDYKKNPRKTRWQRLQYMIVLTYWRFYQLRLMEP
;
A
#
# COMPACT_ATOMS: atom_id res chain seq x y z
N MET A 1 -34.62 -52.48 0.30
CA MET A 1 -33.54 -52.48 -0.70
C MET A 1 -34.12 -51.77 -1.90
N GLU A 2 -33.96 -50.45 -1.97
CA GLU A 2 -34.24 -49.72 -3.21
C GLU A 2 -33.15 -50.11 -4.20
N GLU A 3 -33.56 -50.69 -5.33
CA GLU A 3 -32.70 -50.94 -6.48
C GLU A 3 -32.07 -49.60 -6.87
N ALA A 4 -30.75 -49.46 -6.67
CA ALA A 4 -30.03 -48.28 -7.11
C ALA A 4 -30.17 -48.19 -8.63
N ALA A 5 -30.96 -47.21 -9.09
CA ALA A 5 -31.16 -46.99 -10.52
C ALA A 5 -29.80 -46.89 -11.21
N SER A 6 -29.64 -47.59 -12.34
CA SER A 6 -28.43 -47.52 -13.15
C SER A 6 -28.08 -46.05 -13.44
N PRO A 7 -26.81 -45.65 -13.32
CA PRO A 7 -26.41 -44.27 -13.54
C PRO A 7 -26.76 -43.84 -14.97
N LYS A 8 -27.46 -42.72 -15.10
CA LYS A 8 -27.85 -42.12 -16.39
C LYS A 8 -26.61 -41.82 -17.24
N GLY A 9 -26.70 -42.06 -18.55
CA GLY A 9 -25.62 -41.75 -19.49
C GLY A 9 -25.43 -40.23 -19.70
N PRO A 10 -24.25 -39.77 -20.16
CA PRO A 10 -23.94 -38.34 -20.32
C PRO A 10 -24.98 -37.56 -21.13
N SER A 11 -25.47 -38.11 -22.25
CA SER A 11 -26.49 -37.45 -23.09
C SER A 11 -27.85 -37.31 -22.40
N GLU A 12 -28.23 -38.26 -21.56
CA GLU A 12 -29.48 -38.19 -20.79
C GLU A 12 -29.36 -37.13 -19.69
N ARG A 13 -28.20 -37.06 -19.00
CA ARG A 13 -27.93 -36.01 -18.01
C ARG A 13 -27.91 -34.62 -18.65
N LEU A 14 -27.30 -34.46 -19.82
CA LEU A 14 -27.32 -33.19 -20.57
C LEU A 14 -28.75 -32.79 -20.96
N LYS A 15 -29.57 -33.75 -21.36
CA LYS A 15 -30.99 -33.50 -21.66
C LYS A 15 -31.75 -33.04 -20.41
N ASP A 16 -31.57 -33.71 -19.28
CA ASP A 16 -32.19 -33.29 -18.01
C ASP A 16 -31.79 -31.85 -17.62
N LEU A 17 -30.53 -31.48 -17.81
CA LEU A 17 -30.04 -30.12 -17.58
C LEU A 17 -30.66 -29.11 -18.55
N THR A 18 -30.79 -29.50 -19.83
CA THR A 18 -31.43 -28.66 -20.86
C THR A 18 -32.88 -28.39 -20.52
N ASP A 19 -33.65 -29.45 -20.23
CA ASP A 19 -35.07 -29.35 -19.87
C ASP A 19 -35.25 -28.45 -18.63
N ARG A 20 -34.34 -28.56 -17.64
CA ARG A 20 -34.36 -27.69 -16.45
C ARG A 20 -34.10 -26.22 -16.75
N VAL A 21 -33.13 -25.92 -17.63
CA VAL A 21 -32.84 -24.53 -18.03
C VAL A 21 -33.97 -23.96 -18.87
N ASP A 22 -34.58 -24.77 -19.74
CA ASP A 22 -35.73 -24.39 -20.56
C ASP A 22 -36.95 -24.04 -19.67
N ASP A 23 -37.23 -24.84 -18.65
CA ASP A 23 -38.28 -24.57 -17.67
C ASP A 23 -38.04 -23.26 -16.92
N LEU A 24 -36.79 -23.00 -16.50
CA LEU A 24 -36.43 -21.74 -15.86
C LEU A 24 -36.63 -20.56 -16.80
N GLU A 25 -36.16 -20.63 -18.04
CA GLU A 25 -36.38 -19.58 -19.04
C GLU A 25 -37.87 -19.28 -19.27
N ALA A 26 -38.71 -20.31 -19.30
CA ALA A 26 -40.15 -20.16 -19.39
C ALA A 26 -40.75 -19.42 -18.18
N VAL A 27 -40.30 -19.77 -16.95
CA VAL A 27 -40.72 -19.09 -15.71
C VAL A 27 -40.31 -17.61 -15.72
N TYR A 28 -39.05 -17.29 -16.04
CA TYR A 28 -38.57 -15.91 -16.13
C TYR A 28 -39.35 -15.12 -17.19
N LYS A 29 -39.62 -15.71 -18.37
CA LYS A 29 -40.36 -15.04 -19.45
C LYS A 29 -41.83 -14.76 -19.08
N ALA A 30 -42.51 -15.72 -18.46
CA ALA A 30 -43.93 -15.60 -18.13
C ALA A 30 -44.19 -14.57 -17.03
N LYS A 31 -43.31 -14.47 -16.04
CA LYS A 31 -43.59 -13.73 -14.80
C LYS A 31 -42.88 -12.39 -14.67
N ILE A 32 -41.66 -12.23 -15.22
CA ILE A 32 -40.95 -10.94 -15.15
C ILE A 32 -41.49 -9.93 -16.17
N SER A 33 -42.17 -10.40 -17.22
CA SER A 33 -42.87 -9.51 -18.16
C SER A 33 -44.17 -8.92 -17.58
N CYS A 34 -44.74 -9.54 -16.53
CA CYS A 34 -45.92 -9.04 -15.87
C CYS A 34 -45.51 -7.99 -14.82
N LYS A 35 -45.68 -6.69 -15.14
CA LYS A 35 -45.40 -5.52 -14.28
C LYS A 35 -46.26 -5.44 -13.00
N LEU A 36 -46.83 -6.54 -12.52
CA LEU A 36 -47.70 -6.55 -11.36
C LEU A 36 -46.96 -7.18 -10.17
N PRO A 37 -46.82 -6.45 -9.05
CA PRO A 37 -46.35 -7.03 -7.80
C PRO A 37 -47.46 -7.94 -7.27
N THR A 38 -47.49 -9.19 -7.73
CA THR A 38 -48.17 -10.23 -6.96
C THR A 38 -47.28 -10.54 -5.76
N SER A 39 -47.89 -10.67 -4.58
CA SER A 39 -47.28 -10.81 -3.23
C SER A 39 -46.44 -12.08 -3.01
N ASP A 40 -45.69 -12.52 -4.01
CA ASP A 40 -45.05 -13.81 -4.07
C ASP A 40 -43.53 -13.62 -4.11
N ASP A 41 -42.98 -12.86 -3.15
CA ASP A 41 -41.53 -12.64 -2.98
C ASP A 41 -40.76 -13.98 -2.86
N LEU A 42 -41.44 -15.00 -2.34
CA LEU A 42 -40.98 -16.39 -2.30
C LEU A 42 -40.77 -17.00 -3.68
N HIS A 43 -41.46 -16.50 -4.71
CA HIS A 43 -41.36 -17.03 -6.06
C HIS A 43 -40.05 -16.64 -6.74
N LEU A 44 -39.63 -15.37 -6.69
CA LEU A 44 -38.31 -15.01 -7.23
C LEU A 44 -37.22 -15.73 -6.44
N LEU A 45 -37.28 -15.72 -5.11
CA LEU A 45 -36.28 -16.41 -4.30
C LEU A 45 -36.17 -17.90 -4.68
N ARG A 46 -37.31 -18.57 -4.88
CA ARG A 46 -37.34 -19.97 -5.35
C ARG A 46 -36.74 -20.10 -6.74
N THR A 47 -37.15 -19.28 -7.70
CA THR A 47 -36.63 -19.33 -9.07
C THR A 47 -35.14 -19.03 -9.12
N TYR A 48 -34.66 -18.06 -8.34
CA TYR A 48 -33.24 -17.75 -8.20
C TYR A 48 -32.46 -18.90 -7.56
N THR A 49 -33.01 -19.54 -6.52
CA THR A 49 -32.45 -20.76 -5.91
C THR A 49 -32.30 -21.88 -6.94
N GLU A 50 -33.34 -22.14 -7.73
CA GLU A 50 -33.32 -23.16 -8.79
C GLU A 50 -32.32 -22.80 -9.90
N THR A 51 -32.15 -21.51 -10.20
CA THR A 51 -31.16 -21.00 -11.17
C THR A 51 -29.73 -21.28 -10.68
N VAL A 52 -29.44 -20.94 -9.42
CA VAL A 52 -28.14 -21.21 -8.78
C VAL A 52 -27.85 -22.70 -8.73
N HIS A 53 -28.86 -23.53 -8.44
CA HIS A 53 -28.68 -24.96 -8.39
C HIS A 53 -28.49 -25.57 -9.80
N ALA A 54 -29.19 -25.09 -10.83
CA ALA A 54 -28.94 -25.49 -12.22
C ALA A 54 -27.50 -25.16 -12.64
N MET A 55 -26.99 -23.98 -12.28
CA MET A 55 -25.60 -23.58 -12.50
C MET A 55 -24.60 -24.57 -11.86
N GLU A 56 -24.84 -24.95 -10.60
CA GLU A 56 -23.99 -25.90 -9.88
C GLU A 56 -23.99 -27.28 -10.55
N LEU A 57 -25.15 -27.78 -10.95
CA LEU A 57 -25.26 -29.07 -11.64
C LEU A 57 -24.54 -29.05 -13.00
N ILE A 58 -24.63 -27.95 -13.75
CA ILE A 58 -23.90 -27.80 -15.01
C ILE A 58 -22.40 -27.84 -14.75
N ARG A 59 -21.90 -27.12 -13.74
CA ARG A 59 -20.47 -27.13 -13.37
C ARG A 59 -19.99 -28.49 -12.89
N GLU A 60 -20.79 -29.16 -12.07
CA GLU A 60 -20.50 -30.51 -11.61
C GLU A 60 -20.38 -31.46 -12.80
N GLU A 61 -21.34 -31.40 -13.75
CA GLU A 61 -21.31 -32.20 -14.97
C GLU A 61 -20.08 -31.86 -15.84
N SER A 62 -19.75 -30.58 -16.00
CA SER A 62 -18.54 -30.15 -16.72
C SER A 62 -17.23 -30.62 -16.08
N SER A 63 -17.25 -31.01 -14.81
CA SER A 63 -16.07 -31.51 -14.08
C SER A 63 -15.89 -33.02 -14.16
N LYS A 64 -16.86 -33.77 -14.70
CA LYS A 64 -16.77 -35.24 -14.80
C LYS A 64 -15.92 -35.66 -15.99
N ASP A 65 -15.09 -36.69 -15.80
CA ASP A 65 -14.22 -37.22 -16.85
C ASP A 65 -14.99 -37.82 -18.04
N ASP A 66 -16.22 -38.31 -17.80
CA ASP A 66 -17.11 -38.88 -18.83
C ASP A 66 -17.93 -37.82 -19.58
N ALA A 67 -17.81 -36.54 -19.20
CA ALA A 67 -18.26 -35.44 -20.02
C ALA A 67 -17.31 -35.35 -21.23
N VAL A 68 -17.59 -36.17 -22.25
CA VAL A 68 -16.86 -36.24 -23.51
C VAL A 68 -16.57 -34.83 -24.01
N LEU A 69 -15.40 -34.60 -24.62
CA LEU A 69 -15.04 -33.34 -25.29
C LEU A 69 -16.17 -32.80 -26.20
N GLU A 70 -17.02 -33.69 -26.71
CA GLU A 70 -18.20 -33.41 -27.54
C GLU A 70 -19.35 -32.71 -26.81
N LEU A 71 -19.56 -32.94 -25.50
CA LEU A 71 -20.67 -32.33 -24.73
C LEU A 71 -20.30 -30.99 -24.11
N LYS A 72 -19.01 -30.67 -24.02
CA LYS A 72 -18.52 -29.42 -23.44
C LYS A 72 -19.11 -28.16 -24.09
N PRO A 73 -19.23 -28.06 -25.43
CA PRO A 73 -19.86 -26.90 -26.07
C PRO A 73 -21.32 -26.69 -25.66
N ASP A 74 -22.07 -27.79 -25.44
CA ASP A 74 -23.48 -27.72 -25.02
C ASP A 74 -23.59 -27.31 -23.55
N LEU A 75 -22.73 -27.83 -22.68
CA LEU A 75 -22.65 -27.41 -21.27
C LEU A 75 -22.26 -25.93 -21.15
N ASP A 76 -21.28 -25.46 -21.94
CA ASP A 76 -20.88 -24.05 -21.98
C ASP A 76 -22.06 -23.16 -22.46
N ARG A 77 -22.85 -23.66 -23.42
CA ARG A 77 -24.06 -22.97 -23.90
C ARG A 77 -25.14 -22.91 -22.82
N LEU A 78 -25.38 -24.00 -22.09
CA LEU A 78 -26.31 -24.02 -20.96
C LEU A 78 -25.85 -23.09 -19.84
N PHE A 79 -24.55 -23.07 -19.53
CA PHE A 79 -23.99 -22.17 -18.52
C PHE A 79 -24.23 -20.71 -18.88
N LYS A 80 -23.95 -20.30 -20.14
CA LYS A 80 -24.25 -18.94 -20.62
C LYS A 80 -25.74 -18.57 -20.52
N ARG A 81 -26.64 -19.53 -20.78
CA ARG A 81 -28.09 -19.31 -20.61
C ARG A 81 -28.45 -19.08 -19.15
N VAL A 82 -27.89 -19.86 -18.24
CA VAL A 82 -28.08 -19.68 -16.79
C VAL A 82 -27.52 -18.33 -16.31
N MET A 83 -26.39 -17.88 -16.85
CA MET A 83 -25.85 -16.53 -16.55
C MET A 83 -26.84 -15.43 -16.93
N ILE A 84 -27.44 -15.50 -18.11
CA ILE A 84 -28.49 -14.55 -18.54
C ILE A 84 -29.69 -14.56 -17.56
N LEU A 85 -30.03 -15.72 -16.98
CA LEU A 85 -31.09 -15.81 -15.98
C LEU A 85 -30.70 -15.19 -14.64
N LEU A 86 -29.45 -15.36 -14.21
CA LEU A 86 -28.90 -14.71 -13.02
C LEU A 86 -28.93 -13.18 -13.18
N ASP A 87 -28.48 -12.65 -14.31
CA ASP A 87 -28.51 -11.21 -14.61
C ASP A 87 -29.95 -10.66 -14.61
N ARG A 88 -30.90 -11.42 -15.17
CA ARG A 88 -32.33 -11.06 -15.12
C ARG A 88 -32.86 -11.02 -13.69
N ALA A 89 -32.42 -11.94 -12.83
CA ALA A 89 -32.79 -11.93 -11.42
C ALA A 89 -32.23 -10.68 -10.71
N ALA A 90 -30.98 -10.32 -10.97
CA ALA A 90 -30.38 -9.08 -10.45
C ALA A 90 -31.17 -7.84 -10.92
N GLY A 91 -31.49 -7.75 -12.21
CA GLY A 91 -32.32 -6.69 -12.76
C GLY A 91 -33.70 -6.59 -12.09
N TYR A 92 -34.32 -7.72 -11.74
CA TYR A 92 -35.60 -7.74 -11.04
C TYR A 92 -35.48 -7.26 -9.58
N VAL A 93 -34.48 -7.75 -8.84
CA VAL A 93 -34.19 -7.28 -7.47
C VAL A 93 -33.92 -5.78 -7.46
N ASN A 94 -33.19 -5.28 -8.46
CA ASN A 94 -32.90 -3.86 -8.61
C ASN A 94 -34.16 -3.00 -8.87
N HIS A 95 -35.15 -3.54 -9.59
CA HIS A 95 -36.39 -2.83 -9.88
C HIS A 95 -37.35 -2.82 -8.68
N MET A 96 -37.35 -3.88 -7.88
CA MET A 96 -38.34 -4.12 -6.82
C MET A 96 -37.72 -4.11 -5.42
N ARG A 97 -36.74 -3.23 -5.20
CA ARG A 97 -35.84 -3.22 -4.03
C ARG A 97 -36.55 -3.43 -2.69
N GLU A 98 -37.58 -2.63 -2.41
CA GLU A 98 -38.31 -2.64 -1.13
C GLU A 98 -39.02 -3.97 -0.84
N MET A 99 -39.42 -4.71 -1.88
CA MET A 99 -40.10 -6.00 -1.69
C MET A 99 -39.15 -7.14 -1.33
N PHE A 100 -37.84 -6.96 -1.58
CA PHE A 100 -36.85 -8.02 -1.35
C PHE A 100 -36.18 -7.97 0.02
N THR A 101 -36.40 -6.92 0.81
CA THR A 101 -35.88 -6.82 2.19
C THR A 101 -36.22 -8.05 3.04
N PRO A 102 -37.46 -8.59 3.06
CA PRO A 102 -37.81 -9.75 3.89
C PRO A 102 -37.08 -11.05 3.51
N VAL A 103 -36.59 -11.16 2.27
CA VAL A 103 -35.87 -12.35 1.77
C VAL A 103 -34.38 -12.11 1.57
N HIS A 104 -33.87 -10.94 1.97
CA HIS A 104 -32.46 -10.54 1.85
C HIS A 104 -31.50 -11.63 2.34
N LYS A 105 -31.79 -12.24 3.51
CA LYS A 105 -30.95 -13.29 4.09
C LYS A 105 -30.78 -14.51 3.17
N GLU A 106 -31.86 -14.96 2.55
CA GLU A 106 -31.81 -16.13 1.68
C GLU A 106 -31.12 -15.81 0.35
N LEU A 107 -31.35 -14.61 -0.20
CA LEU A 107 -30.60 -14.13 -1.37
C LEU A 107 -29.10 -14.02 -1.08
N LEU A 108 -28.72 -13.46 0.07
CA LEU A 108 -27.31 -13.37 0.49
C LEU A 108 -26.67 -14.76 0.61
N LYS A 109 -27.37 -15.75 1.16
CA LYS A 109 -26.85 -17.13 1.21
C LYS A 109 -26.63 -17.71 -0.19
N LEU A 110 -27.52 -17.42 -1.13
CA LEU A 110 -27.39 -17.88 -2.51
C LEU A 110 -26.20 -17.21 -3.20
N VAL A 111 -26.00 -15.90 -3.05
CA VAL A 111 -24.81 -15.21 -3.58
C VAL A 111 -23.52 -15.78 -2.96
N LEU A 112 -23.50 -15.99 -1.64
CA LEU A 112 -22.34 -16.61 -0.99
C LEU A 112 -22.12 -18.07 -1.44
N ARG A 113 -23.18 -18.78 -1.81
CA ARG A 113 -23.10 -20.12 -2.39
C ARG A 113 -22.47 -20.06 -3.79
N ILE A 114 -22.87 -19.09 -4.60
CA ILE A 114 -22.23 -18.81 -5.89
C ILE A 114 -20.73 -18.52 -5.70
N ASN A 115 -20.36 -17.67 -4.73
CA ASN A 115 -18.95 -17.35 -4.41
C ASN A 115 -18.09 -18.57 -4.06
N LYS A 116 -18.67 -19.58 -3.41
CA LYS A 116 -17.94 -20.83 -3.11
C LYS A 116 -17.67 -21.68 -4.34
N THR A 117 -18.46 -21.49 -5.39
CA THR A 117 -18.38 -22.28 -6.62
C THR A 117 -17.57 -21.58 -7.71
N SER A 118 -17.46 -20.25 -7.69
CA SER A 118 -16.58 -19.50 -8.61
C SER A 118 -15.13 -19.90 -8.39
N GLY A 119 -14.57 -20.68 -9.32
CA GLY A 119 -13.13 -20.66 -9.55
C GLY A 119 -12.69 -19.29 -10.08
N ILE A 120 -11.37 -19.10 -10.30
CA ILE A 120 -10.74 -17.85 -10.79
C ILE A 120 -11.13 -17.52 -12.26
N SER A 121 -12.17 -18.17 -12.80
CA SER A 121 -12.59 -18.01 -14.21
C SER A 121 -13.41 -16.74 -14.41
N ASN A 122 -13.14 -16.05 -15.52
CA ASN A 122 -13.80 -14.81 -15.93
C ASN A 122 -15.10 -15.11 -16.71
N ASP A 123 -16.01 -15.88 -16.13
CA ASP A 123 -17.19 -16.46 -16.80
C ASP A 123 -18.49 -15.65 -16.60
N GLY A 124 -18.37 -14.37 -16.24
CA GLY A 124 -19.50 -13.49 -15.91
C GLY A 124 -20.06 -13.71 -14.51
N LEU A 125 -19.66 -14.78 -13.81
CA LEU A 125 -20.14 -15.04 -12.45
C LEU A 125 -19.68 -13.97 -11.47
N THR A 126 -18.44 -13.50 -11.61
CA THR A 126 -17.90 -12.40 -10.81
C THR A 126 -18.69 -11.12 -11.00
N GLU A 127 -19.11 -10.81 -12.23
CA GLU A 127 -19.94 -9.63 -12.52
C GLU A 127 -21.30 -9.73 -11.83
N HIS A 128 -21.98 -10.88 -11.95
CA HIS A 128 -23.25 -11.14 -11.25
C HIS A 128 -23.09 -11.08 -9.73
N GLN A 129 -22.00 -11.61 -9.17
CA GLN A 129 -21.71 -11.56 -7.73
C GLN A 129 -21.56 -10.12 -7.24
N ILE A 130 -20.82 -9.29 -7.98
CA ILE A 130 -20.63 -7.88 -7.66
C ILE A 130 -21.98 -7.14 -7.77
N GLU A 131 -22.72 -7.35 -8.86
CA GLU A 131 -24.01 -6.69 -9.06
C GLU A 131 -25.01 -7.07 -7.97
N MET A 132 -25.23 -8.36 -7.74
CA MET A 132 -26.18 -8.83 -6.73
C MET A 132 -25.70 -8.48 -5.31
N GLY A 133 -24.38 -8.50 -5.05
CA GLY A 133 -23.81 -8.02 -3.79
C GLY A 133 -24.14 -6.56 -3.53
N ASN A 134 -23.95 -5.69 -4.53
CA ASN A 134 -24.31 -4.27 -4.45
C ASN A 134 -25.82 -4.06 -4.28
N LEU A 135 -26.66 -4.90 -4.89
CA LEU A 135 -28.11 -4.84 -4.70
C LEU A 135 -28.50 -5.26 -3.29
N LEU A 136 -27.92 -6.33 -2.76
CA LEU A 136 -28.17 -6.80 -1.40
C LEU A 136 -27.82 -5.74 -0.35
N MET A 137 -26.76 -4.97 -0.57
CA MET A 137 -26.43 -3.82 0.29
C MET A 137 -27.53 -2.73 0.27
N LYS A 138 -28.26 -2.57 -0.83
CA LYS A 138 -29.32 -1.56 -0.98
C LYS A 138 -30.68 -2.01 -0.45
N ILE A 139 -30.96 -3.31 -0.45
CA ILE A 139 -32.23 -3.90 0.02
C ILE A 139 -32.11 -4.49 1.42
N ARG A 140 -31.08 -4.06 2.14
CA ARG A 140 -30.72 -4.66 3.41
C ARG A 140 -31.76 -4.28 4.47
N PRO A 141 -32.12 -5.20 5.37
CA PRO A 141 -32.84 -4.85 6.59
C PRO A 141 -32.09 -3.78 7.37
N ASP A 142 -32.84 -2.88 7.99
CA ASP A 142 -32.24 -1.85 8.84
C ASP A 142 -31.48 -2.50 9.99
N ASN A 143 -30.39 -1.86 10.41
CA ASN A 143 -29.54 -2.34 11.50
C ASN A 143 -30.35 -2.62 12.78
N GLU A 144 -31.36 -1.81 13.05
CA GLU A 144 -32.30 -1.93 14.17
C GLU A 144 -33.03 -3.27 14.19
N GLU A 145 -33.27 -3.90 13.03
CA GLU A 145 -33.98 -5.18 12.96
C GLU A 145 -33.20 -6.33 13.61
N ALA A 146 -31.88 -6.21 13.78
CA ALA A 146 -31.07 -7.20 14.49
C ALA A 146 -31.29 -7.17 16.01
N TRP A 147 -31.90 -6.11 16.55
CA TRP A 147 -32.07 -5.86 17.97
C TRP A 147 -33.47 -6.25 18.44
N GLU A 148 -33.60 -6.61 19.72
CA GLU A 148 -34.90 -6.73 20.38
C GLU A 148 -35.60 -5.36 20.39
N ASP A 149 -36.91 -5.34 20.65
CA ASP A 149 -37.72 -4.11 20.58
C ASP A 149 -37.27 -2.99 21.54
N ASP A 150 -36.45 -3.31 22.54
CA ASP A 150 -35.86 -2.34 23.49
C ASP A 150 -34.51 -1.76 23.03
N GLY A 151 -33.98 -2.25 21.91
CA GLY A 151 -32.68 -1.88 21.36
C GLY A 151 -31.47 -2.25 22.24
N GLN A 152 -31.68 -2.96 23.36
CA GLN A 152 -30.64 -3.21 24.36
C GLN A 152 -29.84 -4.48 24.12
N ASP A 153 -30.46 -5.48 23.49
CA ASP A 153 -29.82 -6.75 23.15
C ASP A 153 -30.20 -7.19 21.74
N LEU A 154 -29.38 -8.05 21.15
CA LEU A 154 -29.62 -8.61 19.81
C LEU A 154 -30.69 -9.70 19.85
N LYS A 155 -31.54 -9.88 18.83
CA LYS A 155 -32.57 -10.94 18.77
C LYS A 155 -32.03 -12.36 18.95
N ARG A 156 -32.89 -13.27 19.44
CA ARG A 156 -32.45 -14.65 19.77
C ARG A 156 -32.13 -15.43 18.51
N ASN A 157 -30.87 -15.83 18.34
CA ASN A 157 -30.44 -16.64 17.19
C ASN A 157 -29.63 -17.88 17.63
N ARG A 158 -30.21 -19.08 17.45
CA ARG A 158 -29.57 -20.36 17.83
C ARG A 158 -28.26 -20.64 17.06
N LYS A 159 -28.13 -20.14 15.84
CA LYS A 159 -26.90 -20.32 15.04
C LYS A 159 -25.80 -19.37 15.52
N PHE A 160 -26.13 -18.12 15.83
CA PHE A 160 -25.20 -17.20 16.50
C PHE A 160 -24.64 -17.82 17.79
N GLU A 161 -25.49 -18.40 18.64
CA GLU A 161 -25.03 -19.07 19.87
C GLU A 161 -24.06 -20.23 19.62
N ARG A 162 -24.26 -20.97 18.53
CA ARG A 162 -23.35 -22.05 18.12
C ARG A 162 -22.01 -21.49 17.64
N ILE A 163 -22.04 -20.45 16.81
CA ILE A 163 -20.85 -19.75 16.30
C ILE A 163 -20.06 -19.15 17.47
N TYR A 164 -20.73 -18.54 18.43
CA TYR A 164 -20.11 -18.00 19.62
C TYR A 164 -19.40 -19.09 20.45
N LYS A 165 -20.06 -20.24 20.67
CA LYS A 165 -19.43 -21.38 21.35
C LYS A 165 -18.21 -21.89 20.59
N GLU A 166 -18.29 -22.00 19.27
CA GLU A 166 -17.17 -22.37 18.41
C GLU A 166 -16.02 -21.37 18.54
N PHE A 167 -16.33 -20.08 18.56
CA PHE A 167 -15.37 -18.99 18.75
C PHE A 167 -14.66 -19.08 20.11
N CYS A 168 -15.40 -19.35 21.18
CA CYS A 168 -14.82 -19.57 22.51
C CYS A 168 -13.93 -20.82 22.56
N ASN A 169 -14.23 -21.84 21.74
CA ASN A 169 -13.47 -23.08 21.64
C ASN A 169 -12.25 -22.96 20.73
N LEU A 170 -11.99 -21.80 20.11
CA LEU A 170 -10.75 -21.53 19.39
C LEU A 170 -9.57 -21.56 20.38
N LYS A 171 -9.03 -22.77 20.58
CA LYS A 171 -7.85 -22.99 21.42
C LYS A 171 -6.67 -22.29 20.80
N ARG A 172 -6.05 -21.41 21.57
CA ARG A 172 -4.69 -20.96 21.32
C ARG A 172 -3.76 -22.12 21.67
N ASP A 173 -3.12 -22.72 20.67
CA ASP A 173 -1.94 -23.52 20.96
C ASP A 173 -0.77 -22.55 21.14
N VAL A 174 -0.25 -22.48 22.36
CA VAL A 174 0.72 -21.47 22.82
C VAL A 174 2.10 -21.72 22.19
N ARG A 175 2.30 -22.87 21.54
CA ARG A 175 3.59 -23.32 20.96
C ARG A 175 3.71 -23.05 19.46
N ILE A 176 2.95 -22.10 18.95
CA ILE A 176 2.63 -21.99 17.52
C ILE A 176 3.55 -21.01 16.77
N ALA A 177 4.16 -21.49 15.67
CA ALA A 177 4.86 -20.68 14.68
C ALA A 177 3.94 -19.65 13.99
N ARG A 178 4.48 -18.50 13.56
CA ARG A 178 3.76 -17.37 12.93
C ARG A 178 2.59 -17.76 12.00
N THR A 179 2.83 -18.68 11.06
CA THR A 179 1.83 -19.16 10.08
C THR A 179 0.56 -19.74 10.72
N ARG A 180 0.68 -20.35 11.90
CA ARG A 180 -0.45 -20.93 12.62
C ARG A 180 -1.20 -19.87 13.45
N HIS A 181 -0.58 -18.73 13.80
CA HIS A 181 -1.29 -17.59 14.40
C HIS A 181 -2.09 -16.81 13.35
N GLU A 182 -1.57 -16.70 12.12
CA GLU A 182 -2.32 -16.17 10.97
C GLU A 182 -3.61 -16.97 10.76
N LEU A 183 -3.52 -18.31 10.71
CA LEU A 183 -4.70 -19.18 10.63
C LEU A 183 -5.66 -19.00 11.81
N TYR A 184 -5.14 -18.74 13.02
CA TYR A 184 -5.95 -18.50 14.21
C TYR A 184 -6.74 -17.19 14.12
N ALA A 185 -6.09 -16.08 13.73
CA ALA A 185 -6.73 -14.80 13.52
C ALA A 185 -7.73 -14.86 12.35
N MET A 186 -7.36 -15.50 11.24
CA MET A 186 -8.26 -15.72 10.11
C MET A 186 -9.49 -16.53 10.52
N ARG A 187 -9.34 -17.58 11.34
CA ARG A 187 -10.48 -18.37 11.80
C ARG A 187 -11.37 -17.57 12.75
N SER A 188 -10.77 -16.75 13.63
CA SER A 188 -11.49 -15.78 14.47
C SER A 188 -12.38 -14.87 13.62
N TRP A 189 -11.78 -14.29 12.58
CA TRP A 189 -12.45 -13.40 11.65
C TRP A 189 -13.60 -14.09 10.91
N GLN A 190 -13.39 -15.28 10.35
CA GLN A 190 -14.45 -16.06 9.69
C GLN A 190 -15.65 -16.32 10.60
N LEU A 191 -15.42 -16.64 11.88
CA LEU A 191 -16.50 -16.86 12.84
C LEU A 191 -17.21 -15.55 13.19
N LEU A 192 -16.48 -14.45 13.33
CA LEU A 192 -17.07 -13.12 13.54
C LEU A 192 -17.95 -12.70 12.36
N GLN A 193 -17.47 -12.82 11.12
CA GLN A 193 -18.28 -12.57 9.92
C GLN A 193 -19.52 -13.47 9.87
N SER A 194 -19.40 -14.72 10.31
CA SER A 194 -20.53 -15.65 10.36
C SER A 194 -21.56 -15.25 11.41
N ALA A 195 -21.12 -14.72 12.56
CA ALA A 195 -22.00 -14.17 13.58
C ALA A 195 -22.78 -12.97 13.05
N PHE A 196 -22.11 -12.01 12.42
CA PHE A 196 -22.74 -10.83 11.80
C PHE A 196 -23.78 -11.23 10.76
N ARG A 197 -23.43 -12.16 9.85
CA ARG A 197 -24.37 -12.69 8.85
C ARG A 197 -25.60 -13.37 9.45
N GLU A 198 -25.43 -14.12 10.54
CA GLU A 198 -26.57 -14.77 11.20
C GLU A 198 -27.47 -13.76 11.92
N LEU A 199 -26.89 -12.68 12.44
CA LEU A 199 -27.58 -11.56 13.09
C LEU A 199 -28.14 -10.53 12.09
N GLU A 200 -27.87 -10.68 10.79
CA GLU A 200 -28.32 -9.76 9.73
C GLU A 200 -27.70 -8.35 9.79
N ILE A 201 -26.55 -8.24 10.47
CA ILE A 201 -25.71 -7.04 10.57
C ILE A 201 -24.63 -7.09 9.46
N PRO A 202 -24.22 -5.99 8.79
CA PRO A 202 -23.23 -6.09 7.73
C PRO A 202 -21.89 -6.45 8.32
N VAL A 203 -21.18 -7.28 7.57
CA VAL A 203 -19.77 -7.52 7.86
C VAL A 203 -18.92 -6.28 7.58
N ILE A 204 -19.35 -5.38 6.68
CA ILE A 204 -18.54 -4.21 6.31
C ILE A 204 -18.32 -3.25 7.48
N GLU A 205 -19.31 -3.08 8.37
CA GLU A 205 -19.22 -2.19 9.55
C GLU A 205 -18.12 -2.60 10.55
N ILE A 206 -17.65 -3.85 10.45
CA ILE A 206 -16.64 -4.42 11.35
C ILE A 206 -15.45 -5.00 10.60
N THR A 207 -15.34 -4.71 9.31
CA THR A 207 -14.16 -5.12 8.56
C THR A 207 -13.01 -4.25 9.04
N PRO A 208 -11.90 -4.84 9.53
CA PRO A 208 -10.69 -4.07 9.77
C PRO A 208 -10.34 -3.37 8.46
N HIS A 209 -10.49 -2.06 8.42
CA HIS A 209 -10.06 -1.24 7.30
C HIS A 209 -8.52 -1.32 7.18
N ASP A 210 -7.95 -0.90 6.06
CA ASP A 210 -6.49 -0.91 5.88
C ASP A 210 -5.78 -0.05 6.95
N ASN A 211 -6.50 0.93 7.47
CA ASN A 211 -6.12 1.85 8.51
C ASN A 211 -6.47 1.32 9.93
N PHE A 212 -6.89 0.06 10.07
CA PHE A 212 -7.18 -0.58 11.36
C PHE A 212 -6.01 -0.52 12.36
N PHE A 213 -4.78 -0.43 11.86
CA PHE A 213 -3.57 -0.31 12.69
C PHE A 213 -3.16 1.13 12.97
N ASP A 214 -3.80 2.10 12.34
CA ASP A 214 -3.57 3.51 12.61
C ASP A 214 -4.11 3.86 14.01
N ASN A 215 -3.23 4.41 14.83
CA ASN A 215 -3.54 4.72 16.23
C ASN A 215 -4.57 5.84 16.36
N ASP A 216 -4.75 6.69 15.34
CA ASP A 216 -5.64 7.86 15.39
C ASP A 216 -7.09 7.51 15.10
N ILE A 217 -7.35 6.30 14.59
CA ILE A 217 -8.68 5.87 14.15
C ILE A 217 -9.05 4.45 14.61
N ARG A 218 -8.07 3.63 15.03
CA ARG A 218 -8.32 2.29 15.57
C ARG A 218 -9.28 2.38 16.74
N TRP A 219 -10.20 1.42 16.85
CA TRP A 219 -11.14 1.39 17.97
C TRP A 219 -10.41 1.29 19.31
N THR A 220 -10.86 2.07 20.29
CA THR A 220 -10.26 2.11 21.63
C THR A 220 -10.41 0.81 22.40
N CYS A 221 -11.35 -0.06 21.99
CA CYS A 221 -11.64 -1.32 22.67
C CYS A 221 -10.49 -2.36 22.63
N VAL A 222 -9.46 -2.12 21.82
CA VAL A 222 -8.24 -2.93 21.72
C VAL A 222 -7.18 -2.47 22.72
N ASP A 223 -7.18 -1.18 23.07
CA ASP A 223 -6.11 -0.53 23.83
C ASP A 223 -6.46 -0.32 25.30
N TYR A 224 -7.76 -0.15 25.58
CA TYR A 224 -8.24 0.24 26.89
C TYR A 224 -8.99 -0.90 27.60
N PRO A 225 -8.86 -1.00 28.93
CA PRO A 225 -9.51 -2.04 29.70
C PRO A 225 -11.03 -1.93 29.63
N TYR A 226 -11.69 -3.09 29.69
CA TYR A 226 -13.15 -3.14 29.65
C TYR A 226 -13.81 -2.28 30.73
N GLY A 227 -14.77 -1.47 30.31
CA GLY A 227 -15.52 -0.59 31.20
C GLY A 227 -14.81 0.73 31.52
N SER A 228 -13.61 0.97 30.97
CA SER A 228 -13.04 2.31 30.98
C SER A 228 -13.87 3.26 30.11
N HIS A 229 -13.70 4.55 30.36
CA HIS A 229 -14.41 5.58 29.62
C HIS A 229 -14.00 5.55 28.13
N GLU A 230 -12.71 5.40 27.86
CA GLU A 230 -12.14 5.28 26.52
C GLU A 230 -12.66 4.04 25.80
N TYR A 231 -12.72 2.89 26.48
CA TYR A 231 -13.27 1.65 25.90
C TYR A 231 -14.72 1.82 25.44
N LEU A 232 -15.54 2.52 26.24
CA LEU A 232 -16.96 2.69 25.97
C LEU A 232 -17.22 3.80 24.95
N TYR A 233 -16.63 4.98 25.12
CA TYR A 233 -17.00 6.19 24.39
C TYR A 233 -15.98 6.62 23.34
N GLY A 234 -14.79 6.03 23.35
CA GLY A 234 -13.72 6.44 22.48
C GLY A 234 -12.80 7.47 23.13
N LYS A 235 -11.78 7.90 22.39
CA LYS A 235 -10.79 8.90 22.83
C LYS A 235 -10.14 9.52 21.60
N ASP A 236 -9.91 10.83 21.60
CA ASP A 236 -9.16 11.53 20.55
C ASP A 236 -9.72 11.29 19.14
N GLY A 237 -11.06 11.30 18.99
CA GLY A 237 -11.74 11.04 17.71
C GLY A 237 -11.92 9.56 17.35
N ARG A 238 -11.25 8.66 18.08
CA ARG A 238 -11.36 7.21 17.89
C ARG A 238 -12.67 6.68 18.46
N PRO A 239 -13.40 5.81 17.76
CA PRO A 239 -14.69 5.31 18.24
C PRO A 239 -14.54 4.27 19.36
N GLY A 240 -15.46 4.34 20.34
CA GLY A 240 -15.64 3.36 21.40
C GLY A 240 -16.77 2.36 21.14
N MET A 241 -16.98 1.43 22.07
CA MET A 241 -17.99 0.36 21.94
C MET A 241 -19.44 0.84 21.91
N VAL A 242 -19.75 2.00 22.48
CA VAL A 242 -21.08 2.61 22.46
C VAL A 242 -21.37 3.19 21.08
N GLY A 243 -20.43 3.94 20.50
CA GLY A 243 -20.56 4.43 19.12
C GLY A 243 -20.73 3.29 18.12
N LEU A 244 -20.04 2.16 18.32
CA LEU A 244 -20.26 0.95 17.54
C LEU A 244 -21.66 0.37 17.75
N LYS A 245 -22.16 0.32 19.00
CA LYS A 245 -23.53 -0.16 19.28
C LYS A 245 -24.55 0.63 18.47
N ASP A 246 -24.45 1.96 18.50
CA ASP A 246 -25.33 2.88 17.77
C ASP A 246 -25.20 2.69 16.26
N GLN A 247 -23.97 2.59 15.73
CA GLN A 247 -23.71 2.31 14.31
C GLN A 247 -24.37 1.00 13.87
N LEU A 248 -24.36 -0.02 14.73
CA LEU A 248 -25.01 -1.31 14.49
C LEU A 248 -26.52 -1.30 14.77
N GLY A 249 -27.14 -0.14 15.04
CA GLY A 249 -28.59 0.04 15.22
C GLY A 249 -29.12 -0.32 16.59
N GLY A 250 -28.25 -0.45 17.60
CA GLY A 250 -28.66 -0.68 18.98
C GLY A 250 -28.92 0.64 19.71
N ASP A 251 -29.83 0.65 20.66
CA ASP A 251 -30.13 1.82 21.47
C ASP A 251 -29.16 1.95 22.63
N SER A 252 -28.36 3.01 22.63
CA SER A 252 -27.64 3.43 23.83
C SER A 252 -28.59 3.71 24.99
N THR A 253 -28.31 3.14 26.16
CA THR A 253 -29.05 3.43 27.39
C THR A 253 -28.91 4.90 27.79
N GLU A 254 -29.82 5.42 28.62
CA GLU A 254 -29.70 6.76 29.18
C GLU A 254 -28.39 6.95 29.96
N ALA A 255 -27.95 5.93 30.70
CA ALA A 255 -26.65 5.93 31.38
C ALA A 255 -25.46 5.95 30.40
N GLU A 256 -25.55 5.25 29.27
CA GLU A 256 -24.54 5.33 28.19
C GLU A 256 -24.54 6.74 27.57
N ARG A 257 -25.71 7.32 27.33
CA ARG A 257 -25.82 8.67 26.75
C ARG A 257 -25.36 9.77 27.71
N GLU A 258 -25.66 9.71 29.00
CA GLU A 258 -25.31 10.74 29.97
C GLU A 258 -23.81 10.86 30.24
N ILE A 259 -23.07 9.75 30.17
CA ILE A 259 -21.62 9.72 30.40
C ILE A 259 -20.85 10.18 29.15
N GLY A 260 -21.46 10.12 27.95
CA GLY A 260 -20.87 10.54 26.67
C GLY A 260 -20.63 12.06 26.49
N TYR A 261 -20.96 12.88 27.48
CA TYR A 261 -20.81 14.34 27.44
C TYR A 261 -19.83 14.82 28.51
N VAL A 262 -18.88 15.68 28.11
CA VAL A 262 -18.11 16.48 29.08
C VAL A 262 -18.92 17.75 29.37
N MET A 263 -19.12 18.03 30.65
CA MET A 263 -19.66 19.31 31.10
C MET A 263 -18.55 20.35 31.03
N LEU A 264 -18.57 21.20 30.00
CA LEU A 264 -17.66 22.33 29.91
C LEU A 264 -18.30 23.53 30.60
N GLU A 265 -17.65 24.01 31.65
CA GLU A 265 -18.02 25.26 32.30
C GLU A 265 -17.27 26.41 31.62
N SER A 266 -18.00 27.22 30.85
CA SER A 266 -17.48 28.51 30.36
C SER A 266 -18.45 29.63 30.76
N ASP A 267 -17.89 30.70 31.33
CA ASP A 267 -18.60 31.93 31.72
C ASP A 267 -19.91 31.75 32.53
N GLY A 268 -19.94 30.75 33.42
CA GLY A 268 -21.08 30.52 34.32
C GLY A 268 -22.25 29.78 33.67
N THR A 269 -22.08 29.28 32.44
CA THR A 269 -23.01 28.37 31.77
C THR A 269 -22.36 27.01 31.55
N THR A 270 -23.05 25.96 32.00
CA THR A 270 -22.63 24.58 31.80
C THR A 270 -23.17 24.08 30.47
N GLU A 271 -22.30 23.84 29.50
CA GLU A 271 -22.67 23.32 28.18
C GLU A 271 -22.29 21.84 28.09
N LYS A 272 -23.23 21.00 27.64
CA LYS A 272 -23.02 19.57 27.40
C LYS A 272 -22.39 19.40 26.02
N VAL A 273 -21.10 19.08 25.96
CA VAL A 273 -20.41 18.85 24.69
C VAL A 273 -20.10 17.35 24.54
N PRO A 274 -20.43 16.71 23.41
CA PRO A 274 -20.07 15.32 23.15
C PRO A 274 -18.56 15.11 23.24
N ILE A 275 -18.12 14.05 23.91
CA ILE A 275 -16.70 13.65 23.97
C ILE A 275 -16.22 13.36 22.53
N GLY A 276 -15.14 14.02 22.11
CA GLY A 276 -14.57 13.88 20.76
C GLY A 276 -14.89 15.01 19.77
N THR A 277 -15.66 16.02 20.18
CA THR A 277 -15.87 17.21 19.34
C THR A 277 -14.58 18.06 19.31
N PRO A 278 -13.97 18.36 18.15
CA PRO A 278 -12.76 19.18 18.06
C PRO A 278 -13.02 20.57 18.64
N ILE A 279 -12.24 20.97 19.66
CA ILE A 279 -12.33 22.30 20.25
C ILE A 279 -11.57 23.26 19.34
N GLU A 280 -12.29 24.06 18.53
CA GLU A 280 -11.67 25.13 17.75
C GLU A 280 -11.10 26.22 18.68
N GLU A 281 -9.78 26.27 18.82
CA GLU A 281 -9.09 27.36 19.50
C GLU A 281 -9.25 28.68 18.70
N SER A 282 -10.14 29.53 19.19
CA SER A 282 -10.37 30.88 18.67
C SER A 282 -9.11 31.76 18.73
N LYS A 283 -8.53 32.04 17.55
CA LYS A 283 -7.45 33.04 17.35
C LYS A 283 -7.91 34.43 17.79
N LYS A 284 -7.34 34.93 18.88
CA LYS A 284 -7.42 36.36 19.28
C LYS A 284 -6.68 37.23 18.26
N GLN A 285 -7.41 38.16 17.64
CA GLN A 285 -6.90 39.23 16.79
C GLN A 285 -6.19 40.30 17.64
N ASP A 286 -4.89 40.51 17.39
CA ASP A 286 -4.21 41.75 17.78
C ASP A 286 -4.45 42.83 16.73
N LYS A 287 -5.01 43.95 17.20
CA LYS A 287 -5.21 45.20 16.46
C LYS A 287 -3.93 46.04 16.57
N GLU A 288 -3.27 46.33 15.44
CA GLU A 288 -2.41 47.52 15.38
C GLU A 288 -2.49 48.28 14.03
N LYS A 289 -3.17 49.43 14.12
CA LYS A 289 -2.88 50.76 13.55
C LYS A 289 -2.27 50.88 12.13
N ASN A 290 -3.12 51.27 11.18
CA ASN A 290 -2.78 52.13 10.03
C ASN A 290 -2.48 53.58 10.50
N PRO A 291 -1.61 54.37 9.83
CA PRO A 291 -2.02 55.16 8.63
C PRO A 291 -0.86 55.58 7.67
N PRO A 292 -1.05 56.46 6.65
CA PRO A 292 -2.15 56.61 5.69
C PRO A 292 -1.70 56.66 4.20
N ASN A 293 -2.69 56.51 3.32
CA ASN A 293 -2.73 56.81 1.89
C ASN A 293 -1.91 58.02 1.43
N ASN A 294 -1.19 57.87 0.31
CA ASN A 294 -0.90 58.99 -0.59
C ASN A 294 -1.07 58.58 -2.06
N LYS A 295 -1.94 59.32 -2.76
CA LYS A 295 -2.24 59.22 -4.19
C LYS A 295 -1.06 59.73 -5.03
N ARG A 296 -0.78 59.12 -6.19
CA ARG A 296 -0.55 59.83 -7.48
C ARG A 296 -0.50 58.89 -8.70
N ASN A 297 -1.00 59.48 -9.78
CA ASN A 297 -1.37 59.05 -11.13
C ASN A 297 -0.31 58.33 -12.00
N PRO A 298 -0.76 57.75 -13.15
CA PRO A 298 0.06 57.00 -14.09
C PRO A 298 0.73 57.90 -15.12
N THR A 299 1.95 57.55 -15.52
CA THR A 299 2.55 57.97 -16.79
C THR A 299 3.46 56.85 -17.29
N ASP A 300 3.20 56.45 -18.53
CA ASP A 300 4.09 55.70 -19.40
C ASP A 300 5.46 56.38 -19.48
N ASP A 301 6.54 55.59 -19.42
CA ASP A 301 7.62 55.67 -20.40
C ASP A 301 8.55 54.47 -20.31
N ALA A 302 8.84 53.91 -21.48
CA ALA A 302 9.64 52.73 -21.70
C ALA A 302 11.14 52.97 -21.42
N VAL A 303 11.76 52.11 -20.61
CA VAL A 303 13.17 51.73 -20.79
C VAL A 303 13.33 50.24 -20.51
N SER A 304 13.59 49.52 -21.60
CA SER A 304 14.18 48.18 -21.66
C SER A 304 15.33 48.04 -20.64
N SER A 305 15.07 47.33 -19.55
CA SER A 305 16.12 46.68 -18.78
C SER A 305 15.88 45.18 -18.90
N LYS A 306 16.83 44.49 -19.54
CA LYS A 306 16.91 43.03 -19.54
C LYS A 306 17.03 42.60 -18.08
N SER A 307 15.91 42.22 -17.46
CA SER A 307 15.90 41.60 -16.16
C SER A 307 16.71 40.33 -16.26
N LYS A 308 17.90 40.32 -15.64
CA LYS A 308 18.61 39.08 -15.34
C LYS A 308 17.61 38.20 -14.62
N LYS A 309 17.28 37.04 -15.21
CA LYS A 309 16.46 36.01 -14.56
C LYS A 309 16.99 35.83 -13.14
N PRO A 310 16.13 35.85 -12.10
CA PRO A 310 16.58 35.56 -10.75
C PRO A 310 17.27 34.20 -10.77
N ARG A 311 18.54 34.16 -10.37
CA ARG A 311 19.23 32.88 -10.09
C ARG A 311 18.33 32.12 -9.13
N ILE A 312 17.87 30.94 -9.53
CA ILE A 312 17.08 30.05 -8.69
C ILE A 312 17.91 29.83 -7.43
N GLY A 313 17.42 30.35 -6.30
CA GLY A 313 18.14 30.39 -5.03
C GLY A 313 18.32 28.99 -4.47
N TRP A 314 19.40 28.31 -4.85
CA TRP A 314 19.93 27.14 -4.15
C TRP A 314 21.20 27.63 -3.45
N SER A 315 21.04 28.09 -2.22
CA SER A 315 22.10 28.74 -1.45
C SER A 315 23.22 27.75 -1.12
N GLY A 316 24.34 27.86 -1.83
CA GLY A 316 25.69 27.51 -1.35
C GLY A 316 26.12 26.04 -1.36
N GLY A 317 25.19 25.07 -1.40
CA GLY A 317 25.50 23.65 -1.58
C GLY A 317 24.99 23.19 -2.93
N GLY A 318 25.86 22.77 -3.85
CA GLY A 318 25.47 22.29 -5.18
C GLY A 318 24.42 21.17 -5.11
N TYR A 319 23.68 20.96 -6.20
CA TYR A 319 22.66 19.90 -6.29
C TYR A 319 23.27 18.54 -5.95
N THR A 320 22.84 17.97 -4.83
CA THR A 320 23.29 16.67 -4.31
C THR A 320 22.08 15.86 -3.88
N MET A 321 22.27 14.57 -3.62
CA MET A 321 21.20 13.67 -3.22
C MET A 321 21.73 12.71 -2.16
N ASN A 322 20.92 12.48 -1.13
CA ASN A 322 21.25 11.53 -0.07
C ASN A 322 20.38 10.26 -0.18
N ILE A 323 20.67 9.26 0.65
CA ILE A 323 19.96 7.99 0.66
C ILE A 323 18.46 8.14 0.99
N VAL A 324 18.08 9.19 1.75
CA VAL A 324 16.68 9.48 2.11
C VAL A 324 15.90 9.95 0.88
N ASN A 325 16.50 10.83 0.06
CA ASN A 325 15.90 11.25 -1.20
C ASN A 325 15.74 10.05 -2.16
N ALA A 326 16.73 9.17 -2.21
CA ALA A 326 16.68 7.97 -3.05
C ALA A 326 15.61 6.97 -2.61
N ALA A 327 15.42 6.81 -1.29
CA ALA A 327 14.34 6.01 -0.73
C ALA A 327 12.96 6.63 -1.02
N ALA A 328 12.83 7.95 -0.93
CA ALA A 328 11.60 8.66 -1.26
C ALA A 328 11.19 8.44 -2.73
N ASP A 329 12.14 8.40 -3.68
CA ASP A 329 11.85 8.08 -5.08
C ASP A 329 11.25 6.66 -5.24
N ILE A 330 11.72 5.68 -4.45
CA ILE A 330 11.17 4.32 -4.44
C ILE A 330 9.78 4.31 -3.81
N GLU A 331 9.60 4.97 -2.67
CA GLU A 331 8.30 5.10 -1.99
C GLU A 331 7.25 5.69 -2.95
N ASP A 332 7.62 6.75 -3.69
CA ASP A 332 6.76 7.38 -4.69
C ASP A 332 6.36 6.40 -5.82
N CYS A 333 7.29 5.59 -6.33
CA CYS A 333 6.97 4.55 -7.31
C CYS A 333 6.04 3.48 -6.73
N LEU A 334 6.35 2.97 -5.54
CA LEU A 334 5.56 1.92 -4.91
C LEU A 334 4.14 2.40 -4.60
N ARG A 335 3.96 3.68 -4.25
CA ARG A 335 2.63 4.29 -4.08
C ARG A 335 1.82 4.20 -5.37
N ASP A 336 2.37 4.63 -6.50
CA ASP A 336 1.68 4.59 -7.79
C ASP A 336 1.21 3.15 -8.12
N SER A 337 1.99 2.12 -7.76
CA SER A 337 1.61 0.71 -7.98
C SER A 337 0.56 0.16 -7.01
N LYS A 338 0.42 0.75 -5.82
CA LYS A 338 -0.52 0.30 -4.78
C LYS A 338 -1.88 0.95 -4.88
N PHE A 339 -2.07 1.89 -5.80
CA PHE A 339 -3.33 2.60 -5.96
C PHE A 339 -4.44 1.65 -6.44
N THR A 340 -5.40 1.31 -5.57
CA THR A 340 -6.40 0.26 -5.87
C THR A 340 -7.80 0.80 -6.21
N SER A 341 -8.16 2.00 -5.75
CA SER A 341 -9.52 2.54 -5.94
C SER A 341 -9.55 4.05 -6.13
N MET A 342 -10.62 4.57 -6.75
CA MET A 342 -10.82 6.04 -6.87
C MET A 342 -11.23 6.71 -5.55
N GLN A 343 -11.57 5.93 -4.50
CA GLN A 343 -12.10 6.41 -3.22
C GLN A 343 -11.04 6.56 -2.12
N GLU A 344 -9.80 6.12 -2.36
CA GLU A 344 -8.65 6.45 -1.51
C GLU A 344 -8.29 7.93 -1.70
N GLU A 345 -9.12 8.82 -1.17
CA GLU A 345 -9.00 10.26 -1.38
C GLU A 345 -7.97 10.92 -0.46
N GLU A 346 -7.64 10.35 0.70
CA GLU A 346 -6.97 11.10 1.78
C GLU A 346 -5.77 10.43 2.48
N ASP A 347 -5.59 9.10 2.48
CA ASP A 347 -4.75 8.46 3.54
C ASP A 347 -3.36 7.91 3.13
N VAL A 348 -2.77 8.30 2.00
CA VAL A 348 -1.36 7.95 1.74
C VAL A 348 -0.60 9.19 1.31
N ASP A 349 -0.09 9.92 2.30
CA ASP A 349 0.81 11.05 2.08
C ASP A 349 1.93 10.62 1.11
N ARG A 350 2.00 11.32 -0.04
CA ARG A 350 3.19 11.25 -0.92
C ARG A 350 4.36 11.66 -0.01
N PRO A 351 5.57 11.08 -0.19
CA PRO A 351 6.73 11.64 0.47
C PRO A 351 6.72 13.15 0.24
N GLY A 352 6.71 13.93 1.32
CA GLY A 352 6.52 15.38 1.22
C GLY A 352 7.54 15.98 0.25
N SER A 353 7.18 17.10 -0.37
CA SER A 353 8.00 17.76 -1.40
C SER A 353 9.44 18.05 -0.95
N GLU A 354 9.67 18.13 0.36
CA GLU A 354 10.97 18.28 1.02
C GLU A 354 11.84 17.01 1.01
N ARG A 355 11.25 15.80 0.86
CA ARG A 355 11.96 14.52 0.73
C ARG A 355 12.28 14.18 -0.73
N LEU A 356 11.46 14.62 -1.67
CA LEU A 356 11.67 14.42 -3.11
C LEU A 356 12.55 15.53 -3.70
N GLN A 357 13.76 15.17 -4.11
CA GLN A 357 14.72 16.12 -4.68
C GLN A 357 14.22 16.77 -5.99
N THR A 358 13.48 16.00 -6.79
CA THR A 358 12.91 16.42 -8.09
C THR A 358 11.52 15.79 -8.26
N PRO A 359 10.47 16.41 -7.67
CA PRO A 359 9.12 15.89 -7.74
C PRO A 359 8.60 15.91 -9.19
N MET A 360 7.97 14.83 -9.62
CA MET A 360 7.34 14.71 -10.94
C MET A 360 5.90 15.20 -10.93
N VAL A 361 5.33 15.43 -12.12
CA VAL A 361 3.91 15.75 -12.25
C VAL A 361 3.06 14.55 -11.86
N GLU A 362 2.06 14.79 -11.03
CA GLU A 362 1.21 13.72 -10.49
C GLU A 362 0.45 12.96 -11.59
N THR A 363 0.50 11.63 -11.52
CA THR A 363 -0.24 10.77 -12.43
C THR A 363 -1.72 10.78 -12.08
N ARG A 364 -2.59 10.97 -13.08
CA ARG A 364 -4.05 10.91 -12.89
C ARG A 364 -4.47 9.58 -12.29
N ARG A 365 -5.29 9.62 -11.23
CA ARG A 365 -5.83 8.45 -10.52
C ARG A 365 -6.47 7.44 -11.47
N THR A 366 -7.27 7.92 -12.42
CA THR A 366 -7.94 7.07 -13.43
C THR A 366 -6.95 6.24 -14.24
N THR A 367 -5.78 6.80 -14.55
CA THR A 367 -4.69 6.10 -15.23
C THR A 367 -4.04 5.07 -14.32
N LEU A 368 -3.76 5.41 -13.05
CA LEU A 368 -3.16 4.50 -12.07
C LEU A 368 -4.04 3.28 -11.83
N VAL A 369 -5.34 3.48 -11.56
CA VAL A 369 -6.32 2.39 -11.38
C VAL A 369 -6.35 1.49 -12.62
N SER A 370 -6.35 2.08 -13.81
CA SER A 370 -6.40 1.31 -15.07
C SER A 370 -5.15 0.47 -15.31
N TYR A 371 -4.02 0.83 -14.70
CA TYR A 371 -2.70 0.19 -14.91
C TYR A 371 -2.23 -0.61 -13.69
N HIS A 372 -3.04 -0.71 -12.64
CA HIS A 372 -2.67 -1.28 -11.35
C HIS A 372 -1.93 -2.63 -11.47
N GLU A 373 -2.53 -3.60 -12.15
CA GLU A 373 -1.96 -4.94 -12.35
C GLU A 373 -0.61 -4.91 -13.09
N ASP A 374 -0.46 -4.05 -14.11
CA ASP A 374 0.78 -3.93 -14.87
C ASP A 374 1.88 -3.27 -14.02
N LEU A 375 1.53 -2.27 -13.21
CA LEU A 375 2.46 -1.59 -12.30
C LEU A 375 2.92 -2.55 -11.20
N LEU A 376 2.00 -3.33 -10.61
CA LEU A 376 2.34 -4.38 -9.64
C LEU A 376 3.25 -5.44 -10.26
N SER A 377 2.99 -5.85 -11.50
CA SER A 377 3.85 -6.79 -12.23
C SER A 377 5.27 -6.24 -12.42
N ILE A 378 5.41 -4.96 -12.77
CA ILE A 378 6.73 -4.30 -12.89
C ILE A 378 7.44 -4.26 -11.54
N VAL A 379 6.73 -3.92 -10.46
CA VAL A 379 7.28 -3.90 -9.10
C VAL A 379 7.72 -5.31 -8.69
N ASP A 380 6.91 -6.33 -8.91
CA ASP A 380 7.28 -7.71 -8.59
C ASP A 380 8.54 -8.15 -9.35
N GLN A 381 8.59 -7.88 -10.66
CA GLN A 381 9.72 -8.25 -11.49
C GLN A 381 11.01 -7.50 -11.10
N VAL A 382 10.96 -6.18 -10.99
CA VAL A 382 12.15 -5.36 -10.74
C VAL A 382 12.47 -5.35 -9.25
N TYR A 383 11.57 -4.82 -8.44
CA TYR A 383 11.83 -4.55 -7.01
C TYR A 383 11.98 -5.85 -6.21
N LYS A 384 11.05 -6.80 -6.35
CA LYS A 384 11.07 -8.03 -5.54
C LYS A 384 12.02 -9.09 -6.10
N ARG A 385 11.89 -9.47 -7.38
CA ARG A 385 12.66 -10.59 -7.95
C ARG A 385 14.09 -10.23 -8.31
N ARG A 386 14.33 -9.12 -9.03
CA ARG A 386 15.71 -8.76 -9.47
C ARG A 386 16.57 -8.18 -8.35
N PHE A 387 15.98 -7.45 -7.42
CA PHE A 387 16.71 -6.82 -6.31
C PHE A 387 16.45 -7.43 -4.92
N GLY A 388 15.53 -8.39 -4.78
CA GLY A 388 15.37 -9.19 -3.54
C GLY A 388 14.69 -8.46 -2.36
N LEU A 389 13.88 -7.45 -2.63
CA LEU A 389 13.32 -6.52 -1.63
C LEU A 389 11.96 -6.96 -1.08
N PRO A 390 11.52 -6.52 0.14
CA PRO A 390 11.86 -5.26 0.83
C PRO A 390 13.28 -5.21 1.42
N VAL A 391 13.83 -3.99 1.51
CA VAL A 391 15.19 -3.73 2.00
C VAL A 391 15.21 -3.56 3.52
N SER A 392 15.72 -4.57 4.23
CA SER A 392 16.40 -4.31 5.50
C SER A 392 17.80 -3.75 5.21
N ARG A 393 18.40 -3.00 6.14
CA ARG A 393 19.80 -2.52 6.00
C ARG A 393 20.77 -3.64 5.60
N SER A 394 20.53 -4.87 6.08
CA SER A 394 21.31 -6.07 5.74
C SER A 394 21.24 -6.50 4.27
N LYS A 395 20.24 -6.05 3.50
CA LYS A 395 20.05 -6.39 2.08
C LYS A 395 20.58 -5.34 1.11
N LEU A 396 20.84 -4.11 1.56
CA LEU A 396 21.58 -3.12 0.77
C LEU A 396 23.04 -3.57 0.62
N PRO A 397 23.72 -3.25 -0.50
CA PRO A 397 25.12 -3.61 -0.65
C PRO A 397 25.96 -2.91 0.43
N GLN A 398 26.54 -3.68 1.35
CA GLN A 398 27.34 -3.14 2.46
C GLN A 398 28.82 -2.98 2.11
N THR A 399 29.32 -3.73 1.12
CA THR A 399 30.72 -3.75 0.71
C THR A 399 30.88 -3.16 -0.70
N ALA A 400 32.09 -2.65 -1.00
CA ALA A 400 32.43 -2.17 -2.35
C ALA A 400 32.11 -3.18 -3.46
N ALA A 401 32.45 -4.46 -3.23
CA ALA A 401 32.20 -5.53 -4.19
C ALA A 401 30.68 -5.78 -4.39
N ALA A 402 29.91 -5.80 -3.31
CA ALA A 402 28.45 -5.94 -3.38
C ALA A 402 27.82 -4.73 -4.09
N ARG A 403 28.32 -3.51 -3.85
CA ARG A 403 27.87 -2.30 -4.55
C ARG A 403 28.17 -2.39 -6.04
N GLY A 404 29.39 -2.80 -6.42
CA GLY A 404 29.75 -3.00 -7.83
C GLY A 404 28.83 -3.98 -8.55
N ALA A 405 28.54 -5.12 -7.93
CA ALA A 405 27.60 -6.11 -8.46
C ALA A 405 26.17 -5.55 -8.59
N TRP A 406 25.70 -4.79 -7.59
CA TRP A 406 24.41 -4.13 -7.60
C TRP A 406 24.29 -3.11 -8.74
N LEU A 407 25.27 -2.21 -8.86
CA LEU A 407 25.29 -1.18 -9.90
C LEU A 407 25.40 -1.78 -11.30
N THR A 408 26.15 -2.88 -11.47
CA THR A 408 26.24 -3.61 -12.73
C THR A 408 24.87 -4.17 -13.14
N ARG A 409 24.16 -4.80 -12.19
CA ARG A 409 22.80 -5.31 -12.43
C ARG A 409 21.85 -4.17 -12.77
N ALA A 410 21.85 -3.10 -11.99
CA ALA A 410 20.98 -1.95 -12.21
C ALA A 410 21.26 -1.25 -13.54
N ASN A 411 22.53 -1.11 -13.94
CA ASN A 411 22.89 -0.56 -15.25
C ASN A 411 22.36 -1.42 -16.41
N LYS A 412 22.43 -2.76 -16.31
CA LYS A 412 21.85 -3.65 -17.32
C LYS A 412 20.35 -3.43 -17.45
N GLU A 413 19.64 -3.30 -16.33
CA GLU A 413 18.21 -2.97 -16.35
C GLU A 413 17.92 -1.59 -16.92
N LEU A 414 18.74 -0.59 -16.61
CA LEU A 414 18.58 0.78 -17.10
C LEU A 414 18.71 0.86 -18.62
N VAL A 415 19.72 0.19 -19.20
CA VAL A 415 19.90 0.12 -20.65
C VAL A 415 18.66 -0.49 -21.30
N SER A 416 18.20 -1.64 -20.80
CA SER A 416 16.99 -2.29 -21.31
C SER A 416 15.74 -1.41 -21.17
N ALA A 417 15.56 -0.73 -20.04
CA ALA A 417 14.41 0.15 -19.81
C ALA A 417 14.43 1.39 -20.73
N ARG A 418 15.62 1.98 -20.97
CA ARG A 418 15.79 3.10 -21.92
C ARG A 418 15.49 2.69 -23.35
N GLU A 419 15.99 1.53 -23.78
CA GLU A 419 15.69 0.96 -25.10
C GLU A 419 14.18 0.74 -25.27
N GLU A 420 13.53 0.21 -24.24
CA GLU A 420 12.08 0.00 -24.23
C GLU A 420 11.32 1.32 -24.41
N VAL A 421 11.65 2.37 -23.65
CA VAL A 421 11.06 3.71 -23.80
C VAL A 421 11.31 4.27 -25.20
N ASN A 422 12.55 4.24 -25.68
CA ASN A 422 12.93 4.79 -26.98
C ASN A 422 12.26 4.05 -28.15
N SER A 423 11.99 2.75 -28.02
CA SER A 423 11.25 1.98 -29.03
C SER A 423 9.80 2.45 -29.19
N PHE A 424 9.20 2.95 -28.11
CA PHE A 424 7.81 3.38 -28.10
C PHE A 424 7.64 4.89 -28.29
N ILE A 425 8.60 5.73 -27.89
CA ILE A 425 8.42 7.19 -27.81
C ILE A 425 8.05 7.81 -29.17
N ASN A 426 8.64 7.32 -30.27
CA ASN A 426 8.32 7.82 -31.61
C ASN A 426 7.17 7.05 -32.29
N SER A 427 6.72 5.93 -31.71
CA SER A 427 5.76 5.02 -32.33
C SER A 427 4.42 4.93 -31.60
N ALA A 428 4.26 5.63 -30.47
CA ALA A 428 3.10 5.61 -29.58
C ALA A 428 1.89 6.38 -30.13
N THR A 429 1.43 6.03 -31.32
CA THR A 429 0.28 6.67 -32.01
C THR A 429 -1.09 6.09 -31.62
N THR A 430 -1.12 5.03 -30.81
CA THR A 430 -2.36 4.38 -30.35
C THR A 430 -2.37 4.28 -28.82
N PRO A 431 -3.53 4.12 -28.16
CA PRO A 431 -3.59 4.02 -26.69
C PRO A 431 -2.87 2.82 -26.14
N ALA A 432 -2.93 1.69 -26.85
CA ALA A 432 -2.22 0.49 -26.43
C ALA A 432 -0.71 0.75 -26.40
N LYS A 433 -0.18 1.46 -27.41
CA LYS A 433 1.23 1.86 -27.44
C LYS A 433 1.55 2.97 -26.44
N ALA A 434 0.65 3.94 -26.24
CA ALA A 434 0.79 4.98 -25.22
C ALA A 434 0.81 4.39 -23.80
N LYS A 435 -0.02 3.37 -23.53
CA LYS A 435 0.02 2.58 -22.29
C LYS A 435 1.37 1.89 -22.14
N LYS A 436 1.86 1.19 -23.16
CA LYS A 436 3.19 0.54 -23.13
C LYS A 436 4.32 1.54 -22.87
N LEU A 437 4.27 2.72 -23.50
CA LEU A 437 5.23 3.79 -23.29
C LEU A 437 5.26 4.27 -21.83
N ARG A 438 4.09 4.51 -21.22
CA ARG A 438 3.99 4.89 -19.80
C ARG A 438 4.53 3.80 -18.86
N LEU A 439 4.20 2.53 -19.13
CA LEU A 439 4.69 1.40 -18.34
C LEU A 439 6.23 1.27 -18.45
N ALA A 440 6.79 1.46 -19.65
CA ALA A 440 8.24 1.49 -19.85
C ALA A 440 8.90 2.65 -19.10
N ALA A 441 8.29 3.85 -19.13
CA ALA A 441 8.77 5.02 -18.40
C ALA A 441 8.72 4.81 -16.88
N TYR A 442 7.65 4.19 -16.37
CA TYR A 442 7.53 3.82 -14.96
C TYR A 442 8.61 2.83 -14.53
N LYS A 443 8.85 1.78 -15.33
CA LYS A 443 9.95 0.82 -15.11
C LYS A 443 11.31 1.52 -15.08
N LEU A 444 11.58 2.43 -16.03
CA LEU A 444 12.81 3.23 -16.05
C LEU A 444 13.00 4.01 -14.74
N LYS A 445 11.95 4.71 -14.29
CA LYS A 445 11.96 5.47 -13.02
C LYS A 445 12.32 4.58 -11.83
N LEU A 446 11.63 3.45 -11.69
CA LEU A 446 11.87 2.50 -10.60
C LEU A 446 13.29 1.95 -10.62
N VAL A 447 13.79 1.52 -11.78
CA VAL A 447 15.16 0.99 -11.90
C VAL A 447 16.20 2.07 -11.58
N ARG A 448 16.00 3.32 -11.99
CA ARG A 448 16.91 4.43 -11.66
C ARG A 448 16.90 4.72 -10.15
N ALA A 449 15.74 4.71 -9.51
CA ALA A 449 15.66 4.85 -8.05
C ALA A 449 16.45 3.73 -7.34
N MET A 450 16.33 2.48 -7.82
CA MET A 450 17.10 1.33 -7.35
C MET A 450 18.61 1.47 -7.57
N TYR A 451 19.02 2.02 -8.71
CA TYR A 451 20.41 2.34 -9.00
C TYR A 451 20.96 3.37 -7.99
N THR A 452 20.24 4.46 -7.78
CA THR A 452 20.68 5.57 -6.91
C THR A 452 20.77 5.14 -5.46
N VAL A 453 19.83 4.33 -4.95
CA VAL A 453 19.94 3.74 -3.61
C VAL A 453 21.18 2.86 -3.50
N GLY A 454 21.43 2.01 -4.50
CA GLY A 454 22.64 1.18 -4.55
C GLY A 454 23.93 2.00 -4.53
N LEU A 455 23.97 3.07 -5.32
CA LEU A 455 25.11 3.98 -5.44
C LEU A 455 25.42 4.67 -4.10
N LEU A 456 24.39 5.20 -3.44
CA LEU A 456 24.50 5.92 -2.18
C LEU A 456 24.67 5.00 -0.96
N SER A 457 24.63 3.68 -1.16
CA SER A 457 24.80 2.68 -0.11
C SER A 457 26.20 2.05 -0.12
N GLY A 458 26.58 1.45 1.01
CA GLY A 458 27.81 0.66 1.13
C GLY A 458 29.07 1.43 1.53
N ASN A 459 30.06 0.66 2.01
CA ASN A 459 31.37 1.16 2.44
C ASN A 459 32.50 0.67 1.53
N PRO A 460 33.47 1.53 1.15
CA PRO A 460 33.52 2.98 1.42
C PRO A 460 32.44 3.73 0.63
N ALA A 461 32.08 4.95 1.06
CA ALA A 461 31.07 5.77 0.37
C ALA A 461 31.43 5.98 -1.11
N ALA A 462 30.41 6.20 -1.96
CA ALA A 462 30.63 6.58 -3.36
C ALA A 462 31.40 7.90 -3.44
N SER A 463 32.31 8.01 -4.41
CA SER A 463 33.05 9.23 -4.66
C SER A 463 32.13 10.34 -5.15
N ALA A 464 32.53 11.61 -4.94
CA ALA A 464 31.77 12.76 -5.42
C ALA A 464 31.51 12.71 -6.94
N LYS A 465 32.47 12.19 -7.71
CA LYS A 465 32.35 11.99 -9.16
C LYS A 465 31.29 10.95 -9.51
N GLU A 466 31.28 9.80 -8.84
CA GLU A 466 30.26 8.77 -9.08
C GLU A 466 28.85 9.29 -8.72
N ILE A 467 28.73 10.07 -7.63
CA ILE A 467 27.46 10.71 -7.25
C ILE A 467 27.02 11.72 -8.33
N GLN A 468 27.95 12.55 -8.81
CA GLN A 468 27.67 13.52 -9.87
C GLN A 468 27.20 12.84 -11.17
N GLU A 469 27.91 11.79 -11.62
CA GLU A 469 27.53 11.00 -12.81
C GLU A 469 26.16 10.32 -12.62
N GLY A 470 25.91 9.78 -11.42
CA GLY A 470 24.62 9.19 -11.04
C GLY A 470 23.48 10.21 -11.07
N LEU A 471 23.74 11.46 -10.64
CA LEU A 471 22.76 12.55 -10.66
C LEU A 471 22.43 13.03 -12.06
N ILE A 472 23.44 13.16 -12.93
CA ILE A 472 23.23 13.47 -14.36
C ILE A 472 22.36 12.38 -14.99
N GLY A 473 22.72 11.10 -14.79
CA GLY A 473 21.96 9.98 -15.32
C GLY A 473 20.53 9.90 -14.78
N ARG A 474 20.30 10.32 -13.53
CA ARG A 474 18.95 10.44 -12.95
C ARG A 474 18.14 11.55 -13.61
N LEU A 475 18.73 12.73 -13.81
CA LEU A 475 18.05 13.85 -14.48
C LEU A 475 17.68 13.50 -15.92
N ASP A 476 18.59 12.86 -16.65
CA ASP A 476 18.31 12.35 -18.01
C ASP A 476 17.12 11.39 -18.04
N ASP A 477 17.04 10.46 -17.09
CA ASP A 477 15.95 9.50 -17.03
C ASP A 477 14.63 10.12 -16.57
N TRP A 478 14.66 11.15 -15.71
CA TRP A 478 13.48 11.91 -15.29
C TRP A 478 12.93 12.76 -16.44
N ILE A 479 13.82 13.39 -17.21
CA ILE A 479 13.46 14.11 -18.44
C ILE A 479 12.81 13.15 -19.43
N LEU A 480 13.46 12.01 -19.70
CA LEU A 480 12.93 11.00 -20.63
C LEU A 480 11.58 10.44 -20.15
N HIS A 481 11.39 10.28 -18.84
CA HIS A 481 10.13 9.88 -18.25
C HIS A 481 9.01 10.90 -18.57
N GLU A 482 9.22 12.18 -18.26
CA GLU A 482 8.20 13.22 -18.51
C GLU A 482 7.93 13.41 -20.02
N GLU A 483 8.97 13.30 -20.87
CA GLU A 483 8.81 13.33 -22.33
C GLU A 483 7.95 12.15 -22.83
N ALA A 484 8.18 10.94 -22.31
CA ALA A 484 7.37 9.76 -22.62
C ALA A 484 5.90 9.92 -22.19
N TRP A 485 5.65 10.51 -21.02
CA TRP A 485 4.29 10.83 -20.57
C TRP A 485 3.63 11.89 -21.44
N ASN A 486 4.35 12.96 -21.82
CA ASN A 486 3.83 13.99 -22.71
C ASN A 486 3.44 13.43 -24.07
N VAL A 487 4.24 12.54 -24.66
CA VAL A 487 3.87 11.84 -25.90
C VAL A 487 2.61 11.01 -25.70
N ALA A 488 2.55 10.21 -24.63
CA ALA A 488 1.41 9.35 -24.37
C ALA A 488 0.10 10.13 -24.14
N GLU A 489 0.17 11.29 -23.50
CA GLU A 489 -0.96 12.19 -23.28
C GLU A 489 -1.40 12.93 -24.55
N LYS A 490 -0.45 13.41 -25.35
CA LYS A 490 -0.75 14.02 -26.67
C LYS A 490 -1.48 13.03 -27.59
N THR A 491 -1.12 11.74 -27.55
CA THR A 491 -1.84 10.69 -28.27
C THR A 491 -3.27 10.49 -27.78
N ILE A 492 -3.54 10.72 -26.49
CA ILE A 492 -4.91 10.72 -25.98
C ILE A 492 -5.65 11.94 -26.52
N LEU A 493 -5.09 13.14 -26.39
CA LEU A 493 -5.71 14.40 -26.84
C LEU A 493 -6.13 14.38 -28.32
N GLY A 494 -5.41 13.66 -29.18
CA GLY A 494 -5.75 13.51 -30.61
C GLY A 494 -7.05 12.75 -30.91
N ARG A 495 -7.86 12.39 -29.89
CA ARG A 495 -9.10 11.59 -30.04
C ARG A 495 -10.35 12.45 -30.04
N SER A 496 -11.31 12.10 -30.89
CA SER A 496 -12.55 12.85 -31.11
C SER A 496 -13.60 12.77 -29.99
N ALA A 497 -13.33 12.08 -28.87
CA ALA A 497 -14.33 11.73 -27.86
C ALA A 497 -13.91 12.07 -26.42
N ILE A 498 -13.13 13.14 -26.22
CA ILE A 498 -12.70 13.60 -24.89
C ILE A 498 -13.53 14.80 -24.47
N THR A 499 -13.94 14.86 -23.21
CA THR A 499 -14.64 16.02 -22.65
C THR A 499 -13.69 17.22 -22.55
N GLN A 500 -14.21 18.45 -22.66
CA GLN A 500 -13.38 19.66 -22.54
C GLN A 500 -12.62 19.70 -21.20
N GLU A 501 -13.29 19.31 -20.11
CA GLU A 501 -12.66 19.21 -18.78
C GLU A 501 -11.45 18.25 -18.78
N THR A 502 -11.60 17.05 -19.37
CA THR A 502 -10.50 16.10 -19.46
C THR A 502 -9.39 16.63 -20.36
N PHE A 503 -9.73 17.34 -21.43
CA PHE A 503 -8.77 17.99 -22.32
C PHE A 503 -7.95 19.04 -21.56
N ASP A 504 -8.60 19.93 -20.81
CA ASP A 504 -7.96 21.00 -20.06
C ASP A 504 -7.03 20.45 -18.97
N ILE A 505 -7.47 19.42 -18.24
CA ILE A 505 -6.64 18.72 -17.23
C ILE A 505 -5.40 18.13 -17.89
N ILE A 506 -5.55 17.37 -18.98
CA ILE A 506 -4.41 16.76 -19.66
C ILE A 506 -3.45 17.84 -20.19
N ASN A 507 -3.96 18.91 -20.76
CA ASN A 507 -3.13 19.98 -21.31
C ASN A 507 -2.35 20.71 -20.20
N SER A 508 -3.00 21.03 -19.07
CA SER A 508 -2.33 21.60 -17.90
C SER A 508 -1.19 20.71 -17.40
N GLN A 509 -1.41 19.39 -17.35
CA GLN A 509 -0.36 18.47 -16.94
C GLN A 509 0.79 18.39 -17.95
N ILE A 510 0.51 18.50 -19.25
CA ILE A 510 1.56 18.55 -20.29
C ILE A 510 2.43 19.80 -20.11
N GLU A 511 1.80 20.95 -19.87
CA GLU A 511 2.51 22.22 -19.65
C GLU A 511 3.39 22.18 -18.40
N GLU A 512 2.88 21.60 -17.30
CA GLU A 512 3.64 21.40 -16.07
C GLU A 512 4.85 20.47 -16.30
N ARG A 513 4.67 19.39 -17.07
CA ARG A 513 5.77 18.48 -17.45
C ARG A 513 6.81 19.16 -18.34
N ASP A 514 6.38 19.94 -19.32
CA ASP A 514 7.30 20.70 -20.18
C ASP A 514 8.12 21.73 -19.36
N ALA A 515 7.52 22.33 -18.33
CA ALA A 515 8.22 23.19 -17.38
C ALA A 515 9.25 22.42 -16.53
N ASN A 516 8.90 21.23 -16.03
CA ASN A 516 9.83 20.33 -15.32
C ASN A 516 11.01 19.94 -16.22
N ILE A 517 10.74 19.52 -17.46
CA ILE A 517 11.77 19.13 -18.44
C ILE A 517 12.76 20.27 -18.67
N ALA A 518 12.27 21.50 -18.91
CA ALA A 518 13.12 22.66 -19.12
C ALA A 518 14.01 22.95 -17.90
N ARG A 519 13.41 22.95 -16.70
CA ARG A 519 14.12 23.17 -15.43
C ARG A 519 15.18 22.10 -15.17
N TRP A 520 14.89 20.83 -15.44
CA TRP A 520 15.83 19.75 -15.20
C TRP A 520 16.95 19.69 -16.23
N LYS A 521 16.73 20.15 -17.47
CA LYS A 521 17.79 20.36 -18.46
C LYS A 521 18.78 21.44 -18.00
N GLU A 522 18.28 22.57 -17.51
CA GLU A 522 19.14 23.63 -16.92
C GLU A 522 19.94 23.07 -15.73
N LEU A 523 19.29 22.33 -14.82
CA LEU A 523 19.94 21.73 -13.66
C LEU A 523 20.98 20.67 -14.02
N ARG A 524 20.71 19.85 -15.04
CA ARG A 524 21.65 18.86 -15.57
C ARG A 524 22.92 19.54 -16.06
N ASP A 525 22.77 20.60 -16.85
CA ASP A 525 23.90 21.38 -17.39
C ASP A 525 24.72 22.05 -16.26
N GLU A 526 24.06 22.50 -15.19
CA GLU A 526 24.72 23.03 -13.99
C GLU A 526 25.53 21.95 -13.25
N VAL A 527 24.94 20.76 -13.06
CA VAL A 527 25.62 19.63 -12.41
C VAL A 527 26.81 19.15 -13.26
N GLU A 528 26.67 19.13 -14.58
CA GLU A 528 27.73 18.71 -15.51
C GLU A 528 28.94 19.66 -15.50
N LYS A 529 28.69 20.98 -15.40
CA LYS A 529 29.76 22.00 -15.30
C LYS A 529 30.53 21.93 -13.99
N GLY A 530 29.94 21.34 -12.94
CA GLY A 530 30.55 21.22 -11.62
C GLY A 530 30.73 22.55 -10.88
N PRO A 531 31.11 22.52 -9.60
CA PRO A 531 31.21 23.72 -8.74
C PRO A 531 32.35 24.68 -9.11
N GLY A 532 33.20 24.35 -10.10
CA GLY A 532 34.34 25.16 -10.55
C GLY A 532 34.31 25.56 -12.03
N GLY A 533 33.24 25.24 -12.77
CA GLY A 533 33.13 25.49 -14.21
C GLY A 533 32.69 26.91 -14.59
N TYR A 534 33.01 27.92 -13.78
CA TYR A 534 32.98 29.30 -14.28
C TYR A 534 34.33 29.55 -14.93
N ASP A 535 34.34 29.52 -16.27
CA ASP A 535 35.48 29.97 -17.05
C ASP A 535 35.97 31.31 -16.51
N ASP A 536 37.21 31.34 -16.03
CA ASP A 536 37.96 32.59 -15.90
C ASP A 536 37.95 33.24 -17.29
N GLU A 537 37.11 34.25 -17.49
CA GLU A 537 37.15 35.10 -18.68
C GLU A 537 38.60 35.61 -18.85
N PRO A 538 39.30 35.24 -19.93
CA PRO A 538 40.59 35.87 -20.20
C PRO A 538 40.32 37.34 -20.52
N ALA A 539 40.93 38.21 -19.73
CA ALA A 539 40.94 39.64 -19.95
C ALA A 539 41.31 39.94 -21.42
N ALA A 540 40.53 40.84 -22.01
CA ALA A 540 40.63 41.36 -23.37
C ALA A 540 42.06 41.45 -23.94
N GLY A 541 42.25 40.98 -25.17
CA GLY A 541 43.48 41.28 -25.91
C GLY A 541 43.63 40.62 -27.28
N LEU A 542 43.29 41.39 -28.32
CA LEU A 542 43.79 41.36 -29.71
C LEU A 542 43.18 40.40 -30.75
N ASP A 543 42.53 41.04 -31.72
CA ASP A 543 42.21 40.60 -33.08
C ASP A 543 43.39 39.98 -33.83
N ILE A 544 43.17 38.83 -34.50
CA ILE A 544 43.68 38.60 -35.86
C ILE A 544 42.62 37.84 -36.69
N PHE A 545 42.18 38.50 -37.74
CA PHE A 545 41.44 37.97 -38.90
C PHE A 545 42.15 36.77 -39.56
N ILE A 546 41.44 35.66 -39.79
CA ILE A 546 41.51 34.91 -41.07
C ILE A 546 40.11 34.39 -41.43
N THR A 547 39.71 34.74 -42.65
CA THR A 547 38.45 34.44 -43.34
C THR A 547 38.42 33.05 -43.99
N ASN A 548 37.18 32.62 -44.29
CA ASN A 548 36.69 31.92 -45.49
C ASN A 548 36.45 30.40 -45.48
N ASN A 549 35.14 30.10 -45.59
CA ASN A 549 34.43 29.39 -46.67
C ASN A 549 34.38 27.85 -46.77
N ASN A 550 33.11 27.43 -46.83
CA ASN A 550 32.47 26.57 -47.84
C ASN A 550 32.47 25.03 -47.69
N ASN A 551 31.25 24.59 -47.39
CA ASN A 551 30.44 23.58 -48.09
C ASN A 551 30.60 22.07 -47.79
N PRO A 552 29.48 21.31 -47.93
CA PRO A 552 29.35 19.91 -47.53
C PRO A 552 29.43 18.92 -48.72
N LEU A 553 29.35 17.62 -48.37
CA LEU A 553 29.07 16.38 -49.15
C LEU A 553 30.30 15.48 -49.42
N PRO A 554 30.14 14.18 -49.75
CA PRO A 554 28.96 13.29 -49.72
C PRO A 554 29.22 11.90 -49.06
N LEU A 555 28.14 11.10 -49.04
CA LEU A 555 28.08 9.64 -48.93
C LEU A 555 29.11 8.91 -49.82
N ASP A 556 29.59 7.76 -49.36
CA ASP A 556 29.76 6.57 -50.19
C ASP A 556 29.62 5.28 -49.37
N GLU A 557 28.90 4.35 -49.96
CA GLU A 557 28.71 2.95 -49.60
C GLU A 557 30.00 2.15 -49.80
N GLN A 558 30.25 1.12 -48.97
CA GLN A 558 30.47 -0.27 -49.42
C GLN A 558 30.97 -1.18 -48.27
N ASP A 559 30.12 -2.16 -47.96
CA ASP A 559 30.37 -3.59 -48.20
C ASP A 559 30.93 -4.52 -47.09
N GLU A 560 30.19 -5.63 -46.97
CA GLU A 560 30.45 -7.00 -46.52
C GLU A 560 31.26 -7.35 -45.26
N GLY A 561 30.62 -8.14 -44.39
CA GLY A 561 31.26 -8.90 -43.32
C GLY A 561 30.28 -9.80 -42.57
N GLN A 562 29.87 -10.91 -43.20
CA GLN A 562 29.16 -12.01 -42.56
C GLN A 562 30.02 -12.64 -41.46
N GLY A 563 29.42 -12.92 -40.30
CA GLY A 563 30.05 -13.68 -39.22
C GLY A 563 28.98 -14.35 -38.35
N GLU A 564 28.60 -15.56 -38.75
CA GLU A 564 27.86 -16.50 -37.91
C GLU A 564 28.71 -16.89 -36.70
N TYR A 565 28.14 -16.83 -35.50
CA TYR A 565 28.70 -17.45 -34.30
C TYR A 565 27.65 -18.36 -33.68
N GLU A 566 27.85 -19.67 -33.90
CA GLU A 566 27.30 -20.75 -33.09
C GLU A 566 27.84 -20.63 -31.65
N PHE A 567 26.95 -20.75 -30.67
CA PHE A 567 27.33 -20.92 -29.27
C PHE A 567 26.97 -22.35 -28.84
N GLY A 568 28.00 -23.16 -28.63
CA GLY A 568 27.90 -24.51 -28.10
C GLY A 568 27.56 -24.50 -26.61
N GLU A 569 26.72 -25.46 -26.25
CA GLU A 569 26.40 -25.86 -24.88
C GLU A 569 27.56 -26.71 -24.34
N ASP A 570 28.12 -26.36 -23.18
CA ASP A 570 28.95 -27.27 -22.39
C ASP A 570 28.38 -27.38 -20.97
N GLU A 571 27.87 -28.58 -20.70
CA GLU A 571 27.58 -29.12 -19.37
C GLU A 571 28.89 -29.33 -18.60
N ILE A 572 28.94 -28.93 -17.33
CA ILE A 572 29.97 -29.40 -16.39
C ILE A 572 29.26 -29.93 -15.14
N ASN A 573 29.23 -31.26 -15.05
CA ASN A 573 29.11 -32.00 -13.81
C ASN A 573 30.47 -32.03 -13.11
N ALA A 574 30.48 -31.91 -11.78
CA ALA A 574 31.50 -32.52 -10.93
C ALA A 574 30.99 -32.56 -9.48
N ASP A 575 30.50 -33.73 -9.08
CA ASP A 575 30.70 -34.24 -7.73
C ASP A 575 32.19 -34.55 -7.53
N ASP A 576 32.76 -34.23 -6.37
CA ASP A 576 33.60 -35.17 -5.63
C ASP A 576 33.96 -34.63 -4.25
N ASP A 577 33.72 -35.50 -3.26
CA ASP A 577 34.17 -35.44 -1.88
C ASP A 577 35.70 -35.31 -1.76
N LEU A 578 36.20 -34.75 -0.65
CA LEU A 578 37.23 -35.40 0.16
C LEU A 578 37.58 -34.65 1.47
N GLU A 579 37.85 -35.48 2.45
CA GLU A 579 38.10 -35.30 3.88
C GLU A 579 39.38 -34.54 4.27
N ASP A 580 39.36 -34.09 5.53
CA ASP A 580 40.42 -34.04 6.56
C ASP A 580 41.87 -33.70 6.18
N LYS A 581 42.41 -32.69 6.88
CA LYS A 581 43.62 -32.82 7.73
C LYS A 581 43.91 -31.55 8.54
N LYS A 582 44.01 -31.72 9.86
CA LYS A 582 44.86 -30.91 10.76
C LYS A 582 46.34 -31.09 10.40
N PRO A 583 47.23 -30.16 10.80
CA PRO A 583 48.12 -30.55 11.89
C PRO A 583 48.49 -29.44 12.90
N ASP A 584 49.07 -29.96 13.98
CA ASP A 584 49.67 -29.40 15.19
C ASP A 584 50.65 -28.22 15.05
N ASP A 585 50.61 -27.38 16.08
CA ASP A 585 51.69 -26.95 16.98
C ASP A 585 53.15 -27.09 16.53
N THR A 586 53.87 -25.96 16.56
CA THR A 586 55.30 -25.94 16.92
C THR A 586 55.65 -24.59 17.58
N GLU A 587 56.06 -24.64 18.85
CA GLU A 587 56.77 -23.59 19.58
C GLU A 587 58.11 -23.25 18.90
N MET A 588 58.60 -22.01 19.07
CA MET A 588 60.01 -21.72 19.42
C MET A 588 60.25 -20.22 19.67
N THR A 589 60.67 -19.95 20.91
CA THR A 589 61.76 -19.05 21.37
C THR A 589 61.61 -17.53 21.45
N ASP A 590 61.70 -17.08 22.71
CA ASP A 590 62.30 -15.85 23.24
C ASP A 590 63.56 -15.35 22.52
N ILE A 591 63.63 -14.04 22.26
CA ILE A 591 64.84 -13.21 22.45
C ILE A 591 64.39 -11.81 22.92
N SER A 592 64.88 -11.39 24.09
CA SER A 592 64.83 -10.02 24.59
C SER A 592 65.90 -9.14 23.94
N ASP A 593 65.63 -7.86 23.70
CA ASP A 593 66.60 -6.79 24.03
C ASP A 593 65.99 -5.38 24.01
N LYS A 594 66.58 -4.52 24.84
CA LYS A 594 66.14 -3.19 25.30
C LYS A 594 66.49 -2.05 24.34
N ASP A 595 65.60 -1.06 24.24
CA ASP A 595 65.71 0.43 24.16
C ASP A 595 66.92 1.11 23.45
N PRO A 596 66.78 2.31 22.81
CA PRO A 596 65.95 3.43 23.29
C PRO A 596 65.27 4.37 22.26
N VAL A 597 64.28 5.10 22.80
CA VAL A 597 63.72 6.42 22.43
C VAL A 597 64.46 7.23 21.36
N ALA A 598 63.77 7.50 20.25
CA ALA A 598 64.05 8.62 19.35
C ALA A 598 62.79 9.47 19.14
N LYS A 599 62.84 10.73 19.60
CA LYS A 599 61.83 11.77 19.35
C LYS A 599 61.80 12.09 17.86
N LYS A 600 60.68 11.79 17.18
CA LYS A 600 60.39 12.29 15.84
C LYS A 600 59.47 13.52 15.93
N ALA A 601 59.83 14.55 15.19
CA ALA A 601 59.19 15.86 15.16
C ALA A 601 57.74 15.76 14.66
N LYS A 602 56.87 16.60 15.25
CA LYS A 602 55.48 16.79 14.89
C LYS A 602 55.43 17.48 13.52
N GLU A 603 54.96 16.78 12.49
CA GLU A 603 54.55 17.40 11.22
C GLU A 603 53.32 18.30 11.46
N PRO A 604 53.15 19.38 10.68
CA PRO A 604 52.02 20.27 10.84
C PRO A 604 50.71 19.51 10.56
N GLU A 605 49.81 19.51 11.55
CA GLU A 605 48.46 18.96 11.45
C GLU A 605 47.73 19.65 10.28
N ASP A 606 47.36 18.86 9.27
CA ASP A 606 46.46 19.27 8.20
C ASP A 606 45.11 19.65 8.83
N PRO A 607 44.59 20.88 8.64
CA PRO A 607 43.37 21.35 9.30
C PRO A 607 42.09 20.60 8.85
N TYR A 608 42.20 19.59 7.98
CA TYR A 608 41.07 18.79 7.50
C TYR A 608 41.09 17.32 7.94
N ASP A 609 42.07 16.88 8.74
CA ASP A 609 42.16 15.48 9.17
C ASP A 609 41.35 15.21 10.45
N ASN A 610 40.05 15.55 10.42
CA ASN A 610 39.08 15.07 11.40
C ASN A 610 38.56 13.70 10.94
N VAL A 611 39.44 12.71 10.88
CA VAL A 611 39.02 11.32 10.76
C VAL A 611 38.44 10.90 12.10
N LEU A 612 37.12 10.83 12.15
CA LEU A 612 36.39 10.26 13.28
C LEU A 612 37.01 8.90 13.62
N THR A 613 37.33 8.67 14.89
CA THR A 613 37.84 7.37 15.33
C THR A 613 36.80 6.28 15.08
N ASP A 614 37.22 5.02 14.92
CA ASP A 614 36.28 3.89 14.71
C ASP A 614 35.19 3.82 15.80
N GLN A 615 35.53 4.24 17.01
CA GLN A 615 34.58 4.31 18.12
C GLN A 615 33.61 5.51 18.00
N GLU A 616 34.06 6.66 17.51
CA GLU A 616 33.20 7.82 17.22
C GLU A 616 32.33 7.59 15.99
N ILE A 617 32.82 6.88 14.98
CA ILE A 617 32.03 6.41 13.83
C ILE A 617 30.97 5.42 14.31
N LYS A 618 31.33 4.45 15.15
CA LYS A 618 30.38 3.49 15.72
C LYS A 618 29.33 4.17 16.60
N ASN A 619 29.74 5.13 17.43
CA ASN A 619 28.83 5.89 18.30
C ASN A 619 27.94 6.85 17.49
N GLY A 620 28.48 7.50 16.46
CA GLY A 620 27.75 8.34 15.51
C GLY A 620 26.77 7.52 14.67
N GLN A 621 27.12 6.29 14.30
CA GLN A 621 26.22 5.36 13.61
C GLN A 621 25.13 4.81 14.53
N ILE A 622 25.37 4.66 15.83
CA ILE A 622 24.34 4.31 16.82
C ILE A 622 23.39 5.49 17.04
N LEU A 623 23.91 6.71 17.16
CA LEU A 623 23.10 7.94 17.24
C LEU A 623 22.29 8.16 15.96
N LEU A 624 22.91 8.04 14.79
CA LEU A 624 22.25 8.16 13.50
C LEU A 624 21.25 7.01 13.26
N HIS A 625 21.54 5.80 13.72
CA HIS A 625 20.57 4.70 13.74
C HIS A 625 19.41 5.03 14.67
N ASN A 626 19.62 5.63 15.83
CA ASN A 626 18.54 6.02 16.76
C ASN A 626 17.79 7.29 16.33
N VAL A 627 18.29 8.04 15.35
CA VAL A 627 17.63 9.24 14.78
C VAL A 627 16.91 8.92 13.48
N LEU A 628 17.47 8.05 12.63
CA LEU A 628 16.84 7.57 11.38
C LEU A 628 15.92 6.37 11.60
N PHE A 629 16.22 5.59 12.64
CA PHE A 629 15.39 4.55 13.23
C PHE A 629 15.33 4.85 14.72
N SER A 630 14.72 5.98 15.11
CA SER A 630 14.21 6.05 16.47
C SER A 630 13.38 4.80 16.64
N LYS A 631 13.90 3.84 17.41
CA LYS A 631 13.02 2.93 18.11
C LYS A 631 12.27 3.84 19.06
N GLU A 632 11.22 4.49 18.55
CA GLU A 632 10.00 4.41 19.30
C GLU A 632 9.81 2.92 19.53
N PRO A 633 9.91 2.43 20.77
CA PRO A 633 9.56 1.05 21.01
C PRO A 633 8.16 0.86 20.44
N ASP A 634 8.05 -0.07 19.48
CA ASP A 634 6.80 -0.42 18.82
C ASP A 634 5.71 -0.53 19.88
N ALA A 635 4.74 0.38 19.76
CA ALA A 635 3.74 0.61 20.76
C ALA A 635 3.02 -0.69 21.10
N GLY A 636 3.22 -1.16 22.33
CA GLY A 636 2.40 -2.13 23.02
C GLY A 636 2.91 -2.35 24.45
N PRO A 637 2.06 -2.60 25.47
CA PRO A 637 0.67 -2.27 25.66
C PRO A 637 0.50 -1.46 26.97
N TYR A 638 0.68 -0.14 26.92
CA TYR A 638 0.02 0.85 27.79
C TYR A 638 0.07 2.15 26.99
N LEU A 639 -0.76 2.22 25.95
CA LEU A 639 -0.76 3.32 24.99
C LEU A 639 -1.14 4.63 25.70
N LEU A 640 -0.14 5.51 25.81
CA LEU A 640 -0.19 6.94 26.16
C LEU A 640 -0.22 7.32 27.66
N ASP A 641 0.58 6.68 28.52
CA ASP A 641 1.24 7.46 29.57
C ASP A 641 2.67 7.74 29.09
N TRP A 642 2.85 8.84 28.34
CA TRP A 642 4.17 9.31 27.91
C TRP A 642 5.13 9.40 29.11
N GLU A 643 4.61 9.68 30.31
CA GLU A 643 5.39 9.74 31.53
C GLU A 643 5.89 8.36 31.98
N GLU A 644 5.14 7.29 31.68
CA GLU A 644 5.54 5.91 32.00
C GLU A 644 6.57 5.38 31.00
N GLU A 645 6.43 5.74 29.73
CA GLU A 645 7.44 5.43 28.71
C GLU A 645 8.72 6.24 28.96
N ASP A 646 8.62 7.53 29.33
CA ASP A 646 9.75 8.34 29.77
C ASP A 646 10.39 7.79 31.05
N ARG A 647 9.60 7.32 32.03
CA ARG A 647 10.11 6.63 33.23
C ARG A 647 10.91 5.38 32.84
N ARG A 648 10.42 4.60 31.89
CA ARG A 648 11.07 3.38 31.39
C ARG A 648 12.34 3.69 30.61
N HIS A 649 12.30 4.65 29.69
CA HIS A 649 13.47 5.13 28.95
C HIS A 649 14.55 5.71 29.87
N ALA A 650 14.14 6.54 30.83
CA ALA A 650 15.04 7.08 31.85
C ALA A 650 15.64 5.97 32.72
N TRP A 651 14.86 4.93 33.06
CA TRP A 651 15.36 3.79 33.82
C TRP A 651 16.38 2.99 33.02
N TYR A 652 16.08 2.59 31.77
CA TYR A 652 17.02 1.84 30.92
C TYR A 652 18.29 2.63 30.63
N THR A 653 18.17 3.95 30.41
CA THR A 653 19.33 4.83 30.23
C THR A 653 20.21 4.85 31.48
N LYS A 654 19.61 4.97 32.68
CA LYS A 654 20.34 4.93 33.95
C LYS A 654 20.92 3.55 34.25
N ALA A 655 20.23 2.47 33.89
CA ALA A 655 20.71 1.10 34.03
C ALA A 655 21.93 0.86 33.13
N ALA A 656 21.88 1.28 31.86
CA ALA A 656 23.00 1.18 30.93
C ALA A 656 24.20 2.04 31.38
N GLN A 657 23.95 3.26 31.88
CA GLN A 657 25.00 4.10 32.47
C GLN A 657 25.62 3.47 33.73
N ALA A 658 24.80 2.85 34.58
CA ALA A 658 25.30 2.13 35.75
C ALA A 658 26.16 0.93 35.34
N GLU A 659 25.74 0.17 34.34
CA GLU A 659 26.48 -0.97 33.79
C GLU A 659 27.82 -0.54 33.19
N LEU A 660 27.84 0.51 32.36
CA LEU A 660 29.07 1.10 31.82
C LEU A 660 30.03 1.60 32.91
N ALA A 661 29.50 2.00 34.07
CA ALA A 661 30.26 2.47 35.22
C ALA A 661 30.57 1.36 36.26
N GLY A 662 30.20 0.11 36.01
CA GLY A 662 30.39 -1.02 36.94
C GLY A 662 29.58 -0.93 38.23
N LYS A 663 28.43 -0.24 38.21
CA LYS A 663 27.52 -0.03 39.33
C LYS A 663 26.24 -0.87 39.17
N PRO A 664 25.56 -1.27 40.26
CA PRO A 664 24.30 -1.97 40.17
C PRO A 664 23.21 -1.07 39.55
N PRO A 665 22.25 -1.64 38.79
CA PRO A 665 21.18 -0.88 38.16
C PRO A 665 20.25 -0.25 39.23
N PRO A 666 19.63 0.90 38.93
CA PRO A 666 18.69 1.53 39.84
C PRO A 666 17.43 0.65 40.03
N PRO A 667 16.74 0.73 41.18
CA PRO A 667 15.49 0.00 41.40
C PRO A 667 14.43 0.41 40.37
N GLY A 668 13.71 -0.58 39.81
CA GLY A 668 12.68 -0.37 38.80
C GLY A 668 11.45 0.33 39.38
N ASN A 669 11.04 1.43 38.75
CA ASN A 669 9.87 2.22 39.10
C ASN A 669 8.80 2.25 37.99
N HIS A 670 8.92 1.34 37.01
CA HIS A 670 8.00 1.17 35.88
C HIS A 670 7.14 -0.13 36.00
N LEU A 671 5.98 -0.18 35.34
CA LEU A 671 5.09 -1.35 35.25
C LEU A 671 5.75 -2.51 34.47
N PRO A 672 5.54 -3.78 34.89
CA PRO A 672 6.13 -4.94 34.23
C PRO A 672 5.54 -5.18 32.83
N MET A 673 6.42 -5.47 31.86
CA MET A 673 6.04 -5.80 30.49
C MET A 673 5.28 -7.14 30.50
N THR A 674 3.97 -7.08 30.23
CA THR A 674 3.17 -8.31 30.05
C THR A 674 3.41 -8.78 28.63
N ASP A 675 3.84 -10.02 28.45
CA ASP A 675 3.92 -10.60 27.11
C ASP A 675 2.51 -10.59 26.51
N ILE A 676 2.31 -9.75 25.49
CA ILE A 676 1.09 -9.63 24.70
C ILE A 676 0.64 -10.98 24.15
N PHE A 677 1.57 -11.92 23.97
CA PHE A 677 1.32 -13.30 23.56
C PHE A 677 1.01 -14.23 24.74
N GLU A 678 1.25 -13.85 25.99
CA GLU A 678 0.75 -14.60 27.16
C GLU A 678 -0.60 -14.06 27.66
N ALA A 679 -0.90 -12.78 27.39
CA ALA A 679 -2.09 -12.08 27.89
C ALA A 679 -3.43 -12.72 27.48
N GLY A 680 -3.47 -13.45 26.35
CA GLY A 680 -4.66 -14.18 25.88
C GLY A 680 -5.81 -13.31 25.34
N GLY A 681 -5.70 -11.99 25.45
CA GLY A 681 -6.63 -10.95 24.99
C GLY A 681 -6.16 -9.56 25.42
N PRO A 682 -6.88 -8.48 25.05
CA PRO A 682 -6.55 -7.11 25.46
C PRO A 682 -6.73 -6.92 26.98
N PRO A 683 -6.28 -5.79 27.56
CA PRO A 683 -6.39 -5.53 29.00
C PRO A 683 -7.81 -5.82 29.54
N ASP A 684 -7.87 -6.60 30.63
CA ASP A 684 -9.13 -6.94 31.30
C ASP A 684 -10.21 -7.65 30.45
N TYR A 685 -9.90 -8.21 29.28
CA TYR A 685 -10.88 -8.91 28.42
C TYR A 685 -11.63 -10.08 29.11
N LYS A 686 -11.07 -10.64 30.18
CA LYS A 686 -11.72 -11.67 31.01
C LYS A 686 -12.89 -11.11 31.82
N LYS A 687 -12.89 -9.80 32.09
CA LYS A 687 -13.97 -9.06 32.78
C LYS A 687 -15.10 -8.69 31.82
N ASN A 688 -14.92 -8.79 30.50
CA ASN A 688 -16.01 -8.56 29.54
C ASN A 688 -17.18 -9.48 29.90
N PRO A 689 -18.35 -8.92 30.24
CA PRO A 689 -19.54 -9.70 30.49
C PRO A 689 -19.92 -10.41 29.19
N ARG A 690 -20.58 -11.57 29.34
CA ARG A 690 -20.99 -12.45 28.22
C ARG A 690 -22.43 -12.92 28.41
N LYS A 691 -23.21 -12.15 29.17
CA LYS A 691 -24.56 -12.53 29.59
C LYS A 691 -25.55 -12.29 28.46
N THR A 692 -25.51 -11.10 27.86
CA THR A 692 -26.37 -10.71 26.73
C THR A 692 -25.73 -11.14 25.41
N ARG A 693 -26.51 -11.17 24.32
CA ARG A 693 -26.00 -11.52 22.99
C ARG A 693 -25.12 -10.42 22.43
N TRP A 694 -25.47 -9.16 22.69
CA TRP A 694 -24.62 -8.01 22.39
C TRP A 694 -23.25 -8.16 23.05
N GLN A 695 -23.21 -8.41 24.36
CA GLN A 695 -21.98 -8.65 25.10
C GLN A 695 -21.12 -9.79 24.53
N ARG A 696 -21.75 -10.87 24.07
CA ARG A 696 -21.06 -11.97 23.38
C ARG A 696 -20.48 -11.53 22.05
N LEU A 697 -21.19 -10.72 21.28
CA LEU A 697 -20.70 -10.14 20.03
C LEU A 697 -19.53 -9.19 20.28
N GLN A 698 -19.64 -8.27 21.25
CA GLN A 698 -18.55 -7.38 21.70
C GLN A 698 -17.29 -8.18 22.01
N TYR A 699 -17.43 -9.29 22.76
CA TYR A 699 -16.32 -10.18 23.07
C TYR A 699 -15.64 -10.77 21.82
N MET A 700 -16.43 -11.19 20.82
CA MET A 700 -15.90 -11.72 19.57
C MET A 700 -15.14 -10.65 18.77
N ILE A 701 -15.68 -9.43 18.70
CA ILE A 701 -15.07 -8.27 18.04
C ILE A 701 -13.71 -7.97 18.67
N VAL A 702 -13.71 -7.68 19.98
CA VAL A 702 -12.53 -7.30 20.76
C VAL A 702 -11.40 -8.34 20.61
N LEU A 703 -11.73 -9.63 20.74
CA LEU A 703 -10.71 -10.68 20.60
C LEU A 703 -10.22 -10.87 19.17
N THR A 704 -11.08 -10.70 18.17
CA THR A 704 -10.65 -10.82 16.77
C THR A 704 -9.69 -9.69 16.42
N TYR A 705 -10.03 -8.48 16.83
CA TYR A 705 -9.24 -7.28 16.59
C TYR A 705 -7.90 -7.36 17.32
N TRP A 706 -7.89 -7.84 18.57
CA TRP A 706 -6.65 -8.12 19.30
C TRP A 706 -5.76 -9.16 18.61
N ARG A 707 -6.34 -10.22 18.02
CA ARG A 707 -5.57 -11.24 17.28
C ARG A 707 -4.93 -10.65 16.01
N PHE A 708 -5.61 -9.74 15.32
CA PHE A 708 -5.01 -9.01 14.20
C PHE A 708 -3.90 -8.05 14.66
N TYR A 709 -4.10 -7.37 15.77
CA TYR A 709 -3.07 -6.53 16.39
C TYR A 709 -1.81 -7.33 16.77
N GLN A 710 -1.97 -8.53 17.33
CA GLN A 710 -0.86 -9.46 17.59
C GLN A 710 -0.12 -9.88 16.31
N LEU A 711 -0.82 -10.06 15.18
CA LEU A 711 -0.18 -10.35 13.89
C LEU A 711 0.71 -9.21 13.42
N ARG A 712 0.24 -7.97 13.53
CA ARG A 712 1.00 -6.78 13.15
C ARG A 712 2.29 -6.65 13.96
N LEU A 713 2.24 -6.89 15.27
CA LEU A 713 3.42 -6.88 16.13
C LEU A 713 4.43 -8.02 15.84
N MET A 714 4.06 -9.01 15.01
CA MET A 714 4.99 -10.03 14.49
C MET A 714 5.58 -9.70 13.12
N GLU A 715 5.17 -8.59 12.49
CA GLU A 715 5.79 -8.12 11.25
C GLU A 715 7.13 -7.44 11.60
N PRO A 716 8.25 -7.89 11.00
CA PRO A 716 9.61 -7.49 11.39
C PRO A 716 10.04 -6.12 10.90
#